data_AF-A0A7C5M7A0-F1
#
_entry.id   AF-A0A7C5M7A0-F1
#
_cell.length_a   1.000
_cell.length_b   1.000
_cell.length_c   1.000
_cell.angle_alpha   90.00
_cell.angle_beta   90.00
_cell.angle_gamma   90.00
#
_symmetry.space_group_name_H-M   'P 1'
#
loop_
_entity.id
_entity.type
_entity.pdbx_description
1 polymer ?
#
loop_
_entity_poly.entity_id
_entity_poly.type
_entity_poly.pdbx_seq_one_letter_code
_entity_poly.pdbx_strand_id
1 'polypeptide(L)'
;YVLAATWPTRTDAATTADFELLEGGRVVAVIRVNQREQPNDFSDDGNAWESLGIFRVATDRLEVRLGSSPTGAVVADAIRIQEVVGDRGIDDDFHLQFSSPAIDRGDPADDVSLEPVPNGGRINLGAFGGTIEATSSRAQVVQATVPVGYERYRTEEQVTIEWRSNGIDGGANAQPSFSIFVSADDGQTWQKIAEHLQEATPGKGRYEWLLPADVATGAAYRVRVLSEDTGAEGVSDRPFAIVPSTPEFYVNDADTTGDEFTTAPGDNRNTGKSPDQPMASIRALFSAYDLGPGDVVFIDTGVYPQRRSLVISSSDAGVTLQGALEHETRLDRGNLGEPVIVLQDADDTHLSHLTVAGGSVGVLAEKGSDSDKVAITANRFSDNRVAVRVFEGNDGWSIAENVLVGLPGSGQEDGIMVDAEGAAIWNNALFDFRTAVTSGPRGRVEGNAIYNSTTGIVLADGAVASENRIVGSTETGIVGDLNTVIDSNEIVGAVAPGGTPVGTGIAVNGALAVGNTVRSAEVGIDVRSFIGYYSRSGEARDNDVYGNTVGMRVQGRATGNRVFDNSVGVDVPGAISNFLIPATPHVTQNIVYDNATVGIRLETNSYGAEIANNTIYQPQGDGVTVTGFSSGVEIKNNIISVFNGYGLRVGKEAQMGVGSDYNLIDTHASGQVGWWQGVEFSELRRWHWGTGQDAHSLAADSQFVMPAGGDGILGFDGTSLGGVRTIDDSDDGFELTGDWNQESDSGLGNDYVWHDAGDGTAKARWRFESLEPGYYRVAVHYPALSTSSPIAPFAVYDGETLQYRLRVDQRVPPNDFQAEGVGWRLLGTFQISGGNLTVELDNRIPDGRAVADAVRIERVVGWG
;
A
#
# COMPACT_ATOMS: atom_id res chain seq x y z
N TYR A 1 12.79 19.19 -59.22
CA TYR A 1 11.55 18.69 -59.86
C TYR A 1 11.41 17.20 -59.57
N VAL A 2 10.21 16.75 -59.21
CA VAL A 2 9.86 15.31 -59.16
C VAL A 2 9.38 14.91 -60.55
N LEU A 3 9.89 13.79 -61.07
CA LEU A 3 9.42 13.21 -62.32
C LEU A 3 8.74 11.87 -62.08
N ALA A 4 7.67 11.60 -62.83
CA ALA A 4 6.96 10.33 -62.78
C ALA A 4 6.50 9.90 -64.18
N ALA A 5 6.32 8.60 -64.37
CA ALA A 5 5.81 8.01 -65.60
C ALA A 5 4.60 7.11 -65.32
N THR A 6 3.72 6.97 -66.30
CA THR A 6 2.61 5.99 -66.25
C THR A 6 2.61 5.15 -67.53
N TRP A 7 2.00 3.96 -67.46
CA TRP A 7 1.81 3.06 -68.59
C TRP A 7 0.70 2.03 -68.29
N PRO A 8 0.02 1.52 -69.33
CA PRO A 8 -0.86 0.37 -69.20
C PRO A 8 -0.06 -0.94 -69.06
N THR A 9 -0.49 -1.80 -68.14
CA THR A 9 0.14 -3.12 -67.94
C THR A 9 -0.11 -4.05 -69.13
N ARG A 10 0.95 -4.66 -69.67
CA ARG A 10 0.86 -5.67 -70.73
C ARG A 10 1.79 -6.84 -70.48
N THR A 11 1.38 -8.04 -70.88
CA THR A 11 2.16 -9.27 -70.71
C THR A 11 3.39 -9.33 -71.63
N ASP A 12 3.37 -8.62 -72.76
CA ASP A 12 4.49 -8.49 -73.70
C ASP A 12 5.41 -7.30 -73.38
N ALA A 13 5.12 -6.52 -72.33
CA ALA A 13 5.94 -5.37 -71.95
C ALA A 13 7.33 -5.76 -71.41
N ALA A 14 8.27 -4.84 -71.53
CA ALA A 14 9.64 -4.97 -71.04
C ALA A 14 9.68 -5.03 -69.51
N THR A 15 10.43 -5.99 -68.96
CA THR A 15 10.69 -6.06 -67.52
C THR A 15 11.79 -5.11 -67.06
N THR A 16 12.51 -4.51 -68.00
CA THR A 16 13.57 -3.52 -67.76
C THR A 16 13.49 -2.44 -68.84
N ALA A 17 12.57 -1.49 -68.68
CA ALA A 17 12.46 -0.33 -69.56
C ALA A 17 13.30 0.82 -69.00
N ASP A 18 14.21 1.36 -69.81
CA ASP A 18 15.13 2.43 -69.40
C ASP A 18 14.53 3.79 -69.79
N PHE A 19 14.09 4.56 -68.79
CA PHE A 19 13.77 5.98 -68.91
C PHE A 19 15.05 6.79 -68.69
N GLU A 20 15.61 7.31 -69.77
CA GLU A 20 16.78 8.18 -69.75
C GLU A 20 16.33 9.63 -69.63
N LEU A 21 16.94 10.34 -68.68
CA LEU A 21 16.72 11.76 -68.48
C LEU A 21 17.88 12.53 -69.08
N LEU A 22 17.61 13.46 -69.99
CA LEU A 22 18.61 14.21 -70.72
C LEU A 22 18.47 15.72 -70.46
N GLU A 23 19.62 16.35 -70.26
CA GLU A 23 19.74 17.80 -70.14
C GLU A 23 20.80 18.28 -71.14
N GLY A 24 20.44 19.26 -71.99
CA GLY A 24 21.33 19.74 -73.05
C GLY A 24 21.85 18.66 -74.01
N GLY A 25 21.12 17.55 -74.15
CA GLY A 25 21.50 16.38 -74.96
C GLY A 25 22.40 15.34 -74.27
N ARG A 26 22.75 15.54 -72.98
CA ARG A 26 23.51 14.57 -72.17
C ARG A 26 22.59 13.83 -71.21
N VAL A 27 22.73 12.51 -71.13
CA VAL A 27 22.02 11.69 -70.12
C VAL A 27 22.52 12.04 -68.72
N VAL A 28 21.63 12.53 -67.87
CA VAL A 28 21.86 12.88 -66.46
C VAL A 28 21.41 11.79 -65.49
N ALA A 29 20.43 10.97 -65.88
CA ALA A 29 19.98 9.81 -65.13
C ALA A 29 19.38 8.74 -66.05
N VAL A 30 19.41 7.48 -65.62
CA VAL A 30 18.70 6.38 -66.28
C VAL A 30 17.95 5.60 -65.22
N ILE A 31 16.63 5.49 -65.37
CA ILE A 31 15.74 4.85 -64.42
C ILE A 31 15.14 3.62 -65.08
N ARG A 32 15.29 2.48 -64.42
CA ARG A 32 14.82 1.18 -64.90
C ARG A 32 13.54 0.80 -64.19
N VAL A 33 12.49 0.58 -64.96
CA VAL A 33 11.19 0.13 -64.43
C VAL A 33 10.74 -1.16 -65.10
N ASN A 34 9.96 -1.95 -64.38
CA ASN A 34 9.30 -3.15 -64.91
C ASN A 34 7.90 -2.76 -65.40
N GLN A 35 7.71 -2.67 -66.72
CA GLN A 35 6.43 -2.23 -67.29
C GLN A 35 5.37 -3.34 -67.36
N ARG A 36 5.68 -4.55 -66.88
CA ARG A 36 4.67 -5.60 -66.64
C ARG A 36 3.93 -5.44 -65.31
N GLU A 37 4.42 -4.57 -64.44
CA GLU A 37 3.69 -4.17 -63.24
C GLU A 37 2.98 -2.85 -63.52
N GLN A 38 1.81 -2.67 -62.92
CA GLN A 38 1.13 -1.37 -62.96
C GLN A 38 1.96 -0.36 -62.14
N PRO A 39 2.14 0.89 -62.62
CA PRO A 39 2.72 1.96 -61.79
C PRO A 39 2.00 2.05 -60.45
N ASN A 40 2.71 2.24 -59.33
CA ASN A 40 2.09 2.11 -58.01
C ASN A 40 2.55 3.08 -56.91
N ASP A 41 3.41 4.06 -57.21
CA ASP A 41 3.92 4.99 -56.20
C ASP A 41 2.87 6.01 -55.72
N PHE A 42 2.03 6.52 -56.63
CA PHE A 42 0.93 7.41 -56.28
C PHE A 42 -0.16 7.43 -57.36
N SER A 43 -1.31 8.02 -57.05
CA SER A 43 -2.38 8.27 -58.02
C SER A 43 -2.61 9.77 -58.21
N ASP A 44 -2.75 10.19 -59.46
CA ASP A 44 -3.06 11.57 -59.85
C ASP A 44 -3.92 11.55 -61.11
N ASP A 45 -4.95 12.41 -61.16
CA ASP A 45 -5.99 12.45 -62.21
C ASP A 45 -6.58 11.06 -62.56
N GLY A 46 -6.80 10.22 -61.54
CA GLY A 46 -7.42 8.89 -61.68
C GLY A 46 -6.52 7.83 -62.30
N ASN A 47 -5.24 8.13 -62.56
CA ASN A 47 -4.24 7.20 -63.06
C ASN A 47 -3.19 6.89 -61.99
N ALA A 48 -2.54 5.74 -62.09
CA ALA A 48 -1.43 5.37 -61.19
C ALA A 48 -0.10 5.75 -61.85
N TRP A 49 0.85 6.23 -61.05
CA TRP A 49 2.13 6.78 -61.48
C TRP A 49 3.29 6.12 -60.73
N GLU A 50 4.41 5.94 -61.44
CA GLU A 50 5.69 5.48 -60.90
C GLU A 50 6.64 6.67 -60.86
N SER A 51 7.21 6.97 -59.69
CA SER A 51 8.18 8.02 -59.50
C SER A 51 9.51 7.62 -60.13
N LEU A 52 9.97 8.41 -61.09
CA LEU A 52 11.32 8.29 -61.63
C LEU A 52 12.35 8.96 -60.71
N GLY A 53 11.92 9.76 -59.73
CA GLY A 53 12.79 10.40 -58.74
C GLY A 53 12.78 11.93 -58.77
N ILE A 54 13.63 12.54 -57.93
CA ILE A 54 13.79 13.99 -57.83
C ILE A 54 15.05 14.42 -58.56
N PHE A 55 14.90 15.33 -59.51
CA PHE A 55 15.98 15.84 -60.35
C PHE A 55 16.04 17.37 -60.31
N ARG A 56 17.26 17.89 -60.21
CA ARG A 56 17.52 19.32 -60.44
C ARG A 56 17.66 19.53 -61.94
N VAL A 57 16.76 20.32 -62.53
CA VAL A 57 16.86 20.77 -63.92
C VAL A 57 17.58 22.11 -63.87
N ALA A 58 18.79 22.18 -64.43
CA ALA A 58 19.68 23.34 -64.40
C ALA A 58 19.55 24.23 -65.67
N THR A 59 18.91 23.71 -66.71
CA THR A 59 18.61 24.41 -67.97
C THR A 59 17.11 24.60 -68.15
N ASP A 60 16.69 25.27 -69.22
CA ASP A 60 15.28 25.46 -69.56
C ASP A 60 14.66 24.26 -70.31
N ARG A 61 15.44 23.19 -70.55
CA ARG A 61 14.98 22.01 -71.31
C ARG A 61 15.32 20.71 -70.59
N LEU A 62 14.28 19.97 -70.24
CA LEU A 62 14.34 18.57 -69.82
C LEU A 62 13.80 17.66 -70.94
N GLU A 63 14.53 16.60 -71.27
CA GLU A 63 14.08 15.56 -72.20
C GLU A 63 14.05 14.21 -71.49
N VAL A 64 12.92 13.49 -71.61
CA VAL A 64 12.78 12.11 -71.11
C VAL A 64 12.67 11.18 -72.30
N ARG A 65 13.60 10.24 -72.41
CA ARG A 65 13.68 9.30 -73.51
C ARG A 65 13.48 7.88 -73.00
N LEU A 66 12.45 7.21 -73.52
CA LEU A 66 12.27 5.77 -73.32
C LEU A 66 13.08 5.01 -74.38
N GLY A 67 14.15 4.34 -73.95
CA GLY A 67 14.99 3.53 -74.82
C GLY A 67 14.33 2.21 -75.23
N SER A 68 14.82 1.57 -76.29
CA SER A 68 14.42 0.19 -76.58
C SER A 68 14.95 -0.76 -75.50
N SER A 69 14.21 -1.84 -75.23
CA SER A 69 14.60 -2.85 -74.24
C SER A 69 14.75 -4.23 -74.88
N PRO A 70 15.76 -5.03 -74.50
CA PRO A 70 15.87 -6.42 -74.94
C PRO A 70 14.86 -7.35 -74.25
N THR A 71 14.16 -6.91 -73.21
CA THR A 71 13.32 -7.78 -72.35
C THR A 71 11.83 -7.77 -72.69
N GLY A 72 11.41 -6.99 -73.69
CA GLY A 72 10.03 -6.92 -74.16
C GLY A 72 9.72 -5.60 -74.87
N ALA A 73 8.44 -5.37 -75.18
CA ALA A 73 7.99 -4.12 -75.75
C ALA A 73 8.06 -2.99 -74.70
N VAL A 74 8.70 -1.86 -75.03
CA VAL A 74 8.64 -0.67 -74.18
C VAL A 74 7.38 0.12 -74.49
N VAL A 75 6.68 0.57 -73.45
CA VAL A 75 5.40 1.27 -73.55
C VAL A 75 5.60 2.72 -73.10
N ALA A 76 5.42 3.66 -74.02
CA ALA A 76 5.39 5.08 -73.70
C ALA A 76 3.93 5.54 -73.60
N ASP A 77 3.55 6.14 -72.48
CA ASP A 77 2.27 6.80 -72.30
C ASP A 77 2.49 8.27 -71.89
N ALA A 78 2.53 8.59 -70.59
CA ALA A 78 2.72 9.97 -70.12
C ALA A 78 3.87 10.14 -69.11
N ILE A 79 4.43 11.35 -69.09
CA ILE A 79 5.42 11.83 -68.11
C ILE A 79 4.84 13.03 -67.37
N ARG A 80 5.00 13.04 -66.05
CA ARG A 80 4.64 14.13 -65.15
C ARG A 80 5.89 14.79 -64.60
N ILE A 81 5.89 16.12 -64.54
CA ILE A 81 6.94 16.93 -63.91
C ILE A 81 6.30 17.88 -62.89
N GLN A 82 6.85 17.93 -61.68
CA GLN A 82 6.40 18.83 -60.61
C GLN A 82 7.59 19.58 -60.01
N GLU A 83 7.49 20.91 -59.91
CA GLU A 83 8.50 21.72 -59.22
C GLU A 83 8.47 21.45 -57.71
N VAL A 84 9.66 21.41 -57.09
CA VAL A 84 9.84 21.26 -55.64
C VAL A 84 10.87 22.28 -55.16
N VAL A 85 10.61 22.96 -54.05
CA VAL A 85 11.49 23.99 -53.47
C VAL A 85 12.67 23.31 -52.76
N GLY A 86 13.91 23.75 -53.04
CA GLY A 86 15.15 23.20 -52.46
C GLY A 86 15.57 23.84 -51.12
N ASP A 87 16.61 23.28 -50.50
CA ASP A 87 17.21 23.69 -49.21
C ASP A 87 17.84 25.10 -49.27
N ARG A 88 17.61 25.92 -48.24
CA ARG A 88 18.02 27.32 -48.15
C ARG A 88 19.38 27.52 -47.47
N GLY A 89 20.05 26.50 -46.95
CA GLY A 89 21.25 26.67 -46.10
C GLY A 89 22.55 27.24 -46.70
N ILE A 90 22.53 27.85 -47.90
CA ILE A 90 23.73 28.45 -48.54
C ILE A 90 23.90 29.95 -48.20
N ASP A 91 22.84 30.63 -47.79
CA ASP A 91 22.89 32.04 -47.34
C ASP A 91 22.92 32.20 -45.82
N ASP A 92 23.01 31.09 -45.07
CA ASP A 92 23.06 31.11 -43.62
C ASP A 92 24.45 31.55 -43.11
N ASP A 93 24.48 32.66 -42.37
CA ASP A 93 25.65 33.13 -41.63
C ASP A 93 25.37 33.04 -40.12
N PHE A 94 26.12 32.16 -39.43
CA PHE A 94 25.96 31.88 -38.00
C PHE A 94 27.04 32.54 -37.12
N HIS A 95 27.81 33.49 -37.65
CA HIS A 95 28.76 34.25 -36.83
C HIS A 95 28.02 35.07 -35.77
N LEU A 96 28.63 35.17 -34.57
CA LEU A 96 28.05 35.94 -33.48
C LEU A 96 28.13 37.44 -33.79
N GLN A 97 27.07 38.19 -33.49
CA GLN A 97 27.15 39.65 -33.47
C GLN A 97 27.96 40.11 -32.26
N PHE A 98 28.59 41.29 -32.33
CA PHE A 98 29.47 41.84 -31.28
C PHE A 98 28.80 42.01 -29.90
N SER A 99 27.47 42.06 -29.83
CA SER A 99 26.70 42.12 -28.59
C SER A 99 26.16 40.77 -28.13
N SER A 100 26.57 39.68 -28.76
CA SER A 100 26.03 38.35 -28.50
C SER A 100 26.37 37.91 -27.08
N PRO A 101 25.41 37.34 -26.33
CA PRO A 101 25.68 36.77 -25.01
C PRO A 101 26.59 35.53 -25.08
N ALA A 102 26.82 34.96 -26.27
CA ALA A 102 27.69 33.80 -26.48
C ALA A 102 29.19 34.15 -26.57
N ILE A 103 29.55 35.44 -26.54
CA ILE A 103 30.96 35.88 -26.59
C ILE A 103 31.64 35.65 -25.23
N ASP A 104 32.86 35.13 -25.24
CA ASP A 104 33.70 34.82 -24.07
C ASP A 104 33.02 33.90 -23.02
N ARG A 105 32.27 32.88 -23.47
CA ARG A 105 31.47 31.99 -22.61
C ARG A 105 31.88 30.51 -22.59
N GLY A 106 32.89 30.09 -23.37
CA GLY A 106 33.39 28.70 -23.42
C GLY A 106 34.20 28.26 -22.20
N ASP A 107 34.65 27.02 -22.10
CA ASP A 107 35.30 26.52 -20.87
C ASP A 107 36.51 27.40 -20.49
N PRO A 108 36.65 27.86 -19.23
CA PRO A 108 37.83 28.57 -18.76
C PRO A 108 39.18 27.88 -19.00
N ALA A 109 39.19 26.56 -19.20
CA ALA A 109 40.38 25.77 -19.48
C ALA A 109 40.75 25.72 -20.98
N ASP A 110 39.85 26.15 -21.86
CA ASP A 110 40.06 26.09 -23.32
C ASP A 110 41.08 27.13 -23.80
N ASP A 111 41.85 26.77 -24.83
CA ASP A 111 42.85 27.65 -25.42
C ASP A 111 42.18 28.75 -26.28
N VAL A 112 42.34 29.99 -25.85
CA VAL A 112 41.79 31.19 -26.53
C VAL A 112 42.76 31.82 -27.54
N SER A 113 43.97 31.28 -27.67
CA SER A 113 45.07 31.92 -28.42
C SER A 113 44.79 32.16 -29.91
N LEU A 114 43.84 31.42 -30.49
CA LEU A 114 43.44 31.54 -31.90
C LEU A 114 42.34 32.58 -32.14
N GLU A 115 41.64 33.06 -31.11
CA GLU A 115 40.60 34.06 -31.29
C GLU A 115 41.17 35.49 -31.44
N PRO A 116 40.56 36.35 -32.29
CA PRO A 116 41.00 37.74 -32.45
C PRO A 116 40.96 38.54 -31.15
N VAL A 117 42.04 39.26 -30.83
CA VAL A 117 42.12 40.15 -29.65
C VAL A 117 41.32 41.44 -29.89
N PRO A 118 40.56 41.96 -28.91
CA PRO A 118 40.34 41.42 -27.57
C PRO A 118 39.38 40.22 -27.57
N ASN A 119 39.69 39.20 -26.77
CA ASN A 119 39.02 37.89 -26.71
C ASN A 119 38.59 37.49 -25.28
N GLY A 120 38.53 38.47 -24.36
CA GLY A 120 38.06 38.31 -22.97
C GLY A 120 38.75 37.24 -22.10
N GLY A 121 39.75 36.52 -22.60
CA GLY A 121 40.39 35.39 -21.92
C GLY A 121 39.58 34.09 -21.89
N ARG A 122 38.53 33.91 -22.71
CA ARG A 122 37.77 32.66 -22.91
C ARG A 122 37.29 32.57 -24.35
N ILE A 123 37.20 31.37 -24.91
CA ILE A 123 36.64 31.21 -26.25
C ILE A 123 35.15 31.59 -26.30
N ASN A 124 34.68 32.03 -27.46
CA ASN A 124 33.26 32.17 -27.76
C ASN A 124 32.55 30.81 -27.75
N LEU A 125 31.24 30.79 -27.47
CA LEU A 125 30.43 29.58 -27.63
C LEU A 125 30.00 29.40 -29.10
N GLY A 126 29.95 28.15 -29.55
CA GLY A 126 29.51 27.78 -30.90
C GLY A 126 30.66 27.40 -31.82
N ALA A 127 30.35 27.15 -33.10
CA ALA A 127 31.26 26.52 -34.05
C ALA A 127 32.55 27.31 -34.34
N PHE A 128 32.51 28.63 -34.17
CA PHE A 128 33.66 29.52 -34.41
C PHE A 128 34.50 29.80 -33.15
N GLY A 129 34.04 29.34 -31.98
CA GLY A 129 34.77 29.46 -30.71
C GLY A 129 36.14 28.78 -30.77
N GLY A 130 37.18 29.47 -30.32
CA GLY A 130 38.56 28.99 -30.34
C GLY A 130 39.21 29.04 -31.71
N THR A 131 38.67 29.81 -32.65
CA THR A 131 39.17 29.95 -34.02
C THR A 131 39.43 31.41 -34.40
N ILE A 132 40.17 31.63 -35.49
CA ILE A 132 40.42 32.97 -36.03
C ILE A 132 39.16 33.65 -36.56
N GLU A 133 38.07 32.89 -36.80
CA GLU A 133 36.79 33.39 -37.29
C GLU A 133 35.87 33.83 -36.15
N ALA A 134 36.30 33.69 -34.89
CA ALA A 134 35.56 34.15 -33.73
C ALA A 134 35.34 35.68 -33.75
N THR A 135 34.14 36.11 -33.36
CA THR A 135 33.84 37.53 -33.16
C THR A 135 34.61 38.08 -31.95
N SER A 136 35.33 39.19 -32.12
CA SER A 136 36.06 39.85 -31.02
C SER A 136 35.12 40.41 -29.94
N SER A 137 35.62 40.51 -28.71
CA SER A 137 34.88 40.97 -27.54
C SER A 137 35.22 42.41 -27.13
N ARG A 138 34.86 42.83 -25.92
CA ARG A 138 35.25 44.14 -25.37
C ARG A 138 36.60 44.01 -24.66
N ALA A 139 37.40 45.08 -24.69
CA ALA A 139 38.72 45.09 -24.03
C ALA A 139 38.67 44.94 -22.51
N GLN A 140 37.52 45.22 -21.89
CA GLN A 140 37.28 45.09 -20.44
C GLN A 140 35.95 44.37 -20.23
N VAL A 141 35.97 43.32 -19.43
CA VAL A 141 34.80 42.45 -19.21
C VAL A 141 34.66 42.17 -17.72
N VAL A 142 33.42 42.25 -17.24
CA VAL A 142 32.98 41.67 -15.97
C VAL A 142 31.84 40.70 -16.30
N GLN A 143 31.88 39.51 -15.72
CA GLN A 143 30.84 38.49 -15.90
C GLN A 143 30.46 37.94 -14.53
N ALA A 144 29.19 38.06 -14.15
CA ALA A 144 28.65 37.31 -13.01
C ALA A 144 28.52 35.83 -13.42
N THR A 145 29.18 34.94 -12.68
CA THR A 145 29.24 33.50 -12.96
C THR A 145 28.44 32.67 -11.97
N VAL A 146 28.11 33.21 -10.79
CA VAL A 146 27.14 32.62 -9.85
C VAL A 146 26.38 33.78 -9.20
N PRO A 147 25.04 33.75 -9.13
CA PRO A 147 24.14 32.76 -9.72
C PRO A 147 24.13 32.80 -11.26
N VAL A 148 24.01 31.64 -11.92
CA VAL A 148 23.86 31.51 -13.38
C VAL A 148 22.40 31.67 -13.84
N GLY A 149 21.47 31.56 -12.91
CA GLY A 149 20.02 31.76 -13.07
C GLY A 149 19.20 30.47 -12.91
N TYR A 150 17.93 30.63 -12.50
CA TYR A 150 16.97 29.62 -12.05
C TYR A 150 17.29 28.91 -10.73
N GLU A 151 18.38 29.24 -10.05
CA GLU A 151 18.60 28.81 -8.68
C GLU A 151 17.51 29.37 -7.75
N ARG A 152 17.28 28.70 -6.62
CA ARG A 152 16.27 29.11 -5.63
C ARG A 152 16.94 29.12 -4.26
N TYR A 153 16.98 30.28 -3.62
CA TYR A 153 17.58 30.46 -2.29
C TYR A 153 16.49 30.81 -1.27
N ARG A 154 16.53 30.20 -0.08
CA ARG A 154 15.62 30.51 1.03
C ARG A 154 16.05 31.82 1.69
N THR A 155 15.10 32.59 2.24
CA THR A 155 15.45 33.69 3.16
C THR A 155 16.32 33.14 4.30
N GLU A 156 17.27 33.93 4.81
CA GLU A 156 18.26 33.51 5.84
C GLU A 156 19.35 32.54 5.34
N GLU A 157 19.29 32.10 4.08
CA GLU A 157 20.35 31.31 3.43
C GLU A 157 21.54 32.19 3.01
N GLN A 158 22.73 31.60 2.91
CA GLN A 158 23.93 32.23 2.38
C GLN A 158 24.07 31.96 0.88
N VAL A 159 23.93 33.01 0.06
CA VAL A 159 24.07 32.94 -1.40
C VAL A 159 25.50 33.30 -1.80
N THR A 160 26.21 32.36 -2.42
CA THR A 160 27.51 32.67 -3.02
C THR A 160 27.31 33.43 -4.34
N ILE A 161 27.94 34.59 -4.46
CA ILE A 161 28.05 35.38 -5.69
C ILE A 161 29.48 35.28 -6.19
N GLU A 162 29.66 34.81 -7.42
CA GLU A 162 30.96 34.72 -8.07
C GLU A 162 30.97 35.52 -9.36
N TRP A 163 32.12 36.11 -9.67
CA TRP A 163 32.32 36.81 -10.93
C TRP A 163 33.72 36.60 -11.46
N ARG A 164 33.87 36.87 -12.76
CA ARG A 164 35.16 36.94 -13.44
C ARG A 164 35.36 38.30 -14.04
N SER A 165 36.61 38.74 -14.11
CA SER A 165 37.00 39.96 -14.80
C SER A 165 38.21 39.74 -15.72
N ASN A 166 38.29 40.53 -16.79
CA ASN A 166 39.43 40.58 -17.70
C ASN A 166 39.67 42.01 -18.19
N GLY A 167 40.94 42.41 -18.35
CA GLY A 167 41.30 43.76 -18.81
C GLY A 167 41.13 44.87 -17.76
N ILE A 168 40.96 44.51 -16.49
CA ILE A 168 40.77 45.44 -15.36
C ILE A 168 41.99 45.33 -14.43
N ASP A 169 42.81 46.37 -14.39
CA ASP A 169 44.10 46.40 -13.68
C ASP A 169 44.08 47.20 -12.36
N GLY A 170 42.90 47.67 -11.94
CA GLY A 170 42.70 48.42 -10.69
C GLY A 170 43.31 49.84 -10.69
N GLY A 171 43.75 50.33 -11.85
CA GLY A 171 44.30 51.68 -12.00
C GLY A 171 45.35 52.04 -10.94
N ALA A 172 45.10 53.14 -10.21
CA ALA A 172 46.03 53.66 -9.20
C ALA A 172 46.09 52.83 -7.88
N ASN A 173 45.16 51.89 -7.68
CA ASN A 173 44.98 51.16 -6.41
C ASN A 173 45.68 49.78 -6.38
N ALA A 174 46.33 49.37 -7.48
CA ALA A 174 47.07 48.10 -7.64
C ALA A 174 46.26 46.79 -7.52
N GLN A 175 45.00 46.85 -7.07
CA GLN A 175 44.03 45.75 -7.10
C GLN A 175 42.67 46.28 -7.57
N PRO A 176 41.97 45.59 -8.49
CA PRO A 176 40.66 46.01 -8.96
C PRO A 176 39.60 45.89 -7.86
N SER A 177 38.68 46.84 -7.84
CA SER A 177 37.59 46.92 -6.85
C SER A 177 36.21 46.79 -7.48
N PHE A 178 35.31 46.08 -6.79
CA PHE A 178 33.99 45.73 -7.30
C PHE A 178 32.88 46.04 -6.30
N SER A 179 31.76 46.53 -6.84
CA SER A 179 30.48 46.67 -6.13
C SER A 179 29.50 45.62 -6.64
N ILE A 180 28.73 45.02 -5.73
CA ILE A 180 27.65 44.09 -6.07
C ILE A 180 26.31 44.77 -5.83
N PHE A 181 25.45 44.65 -6.82
CA PHE A 181 24.07 45.10 -6.80
C PHE A 181 23.14 43.92 -7.01
N VAL A 182 21.97 43.98 -6.38
CA VAL A 182 20.87 43.05 -6.58
C VAL A 182 19.66 43.81 -7.10
N SER A 183 18.96 43.22 -8.05
CA SER A 183 17.66 43.66 -8.54
C SER A 183 16.63 42.61 -8.17
N ALA A 184 15.46 43.02 -7.69
CA ALA A 184 14.33 42.14 -7.40
C ALA A 184 13.27 42.12 -8.53
N ASP A 185 13.50 42.87 -9.61
CA ASP A 185 12.54 43.19 -10.66
C ASP A 185 13.13 43.00 -12.07
N ASP A 186 13.90 41.91 -12.24
CA ASP A 186 14.53 41.50 -13.51
C ASP A 186 15.44 42.57 -14.14
N GLY A 187 16.09 43.38 -13.30
CA GLY A 187 17.08 44.38 -13.70
C GLY A 187 16.56 45.81 -13.88
N GLN A 188 15.30 46.10 -13.52
CA GLN A 188 14.74 47.45 -13.63
C GLN A 188 15.27 48.40 -12.54
N THR A 189 15.38 47.93 -11.30
CA THR A 189 15.96 48.67 -10.16
C THR A 189 17.07 47.88 -9.50
N TRP A 190 18.10 48.56 -9.00
CA TRP A 190 19.31 47.95 -8.45
C TRP A 190 19.65 48.51 -7.06
N GLN A 191 19.71 47.64 -6.07
CA GLN A 191 20.16 47.93 -4.71
C GLN A 191 21.60 47.46 -4.53
N LYS A 192 22.48 48.31 -3.99
CA LYS A 192 23.85 47.92 -3.66
C LYS A 192 23.87 47.07 -2.38
N ILE A 193 24.54 45.92 -2.40
CA ILE A 193 24.67 45.02 -1.24
C ILE A 193 26.12 44.90 -0.72
N ALA A 194 27.11 45.20 -1.56
CA ALA A 194 28.53 45.22 -1.18
C ALA A 194 29.33 46.19 -2.06
N GLU A 195 30.45 46.70 -1.54
CA GLU A 195 31.40 47.58 -2.26
C GLU A 195 32.84 47.33 -1.83
N HIS A 196 33.78 47.84 -2.62
CA HIS A 196 35.22 47.73 -2.39
C HIS A 196 35.71 46.28 -2.25
N LEU A 197 35.02 45.35 -2.92
CA LEU A 197 35.40 43.95 -2.93
C LEU A 197 36.63 43.75 -3.81
N GLN A 198 37.57 42.94 -3.31
CA GLN A 198 38.78 42.55 -4.04
C GLN A 198 38.65 41.12 -4.52
N GLU A 199 39.27 40.84 -5.67
CA GLU A 199 39.36 39.48 -6.19
C GLU A 199 40.38 38.67 -5.40
N ALA A 200 39.97 37.53 -4.84
CA ALA A 200 40.87 36.64 -4.11
C ALA A 200 41.91 35.98 -5.03
N THR A 201 41.61 35.88 -6.33
CA THR A 201 42.53 35.44 -7.38
C THR A 201 42.35 36.39 -8.56
N PRO A 202 43.42 36.94 -9.17
CA PRO A 202 43.28 37.87 -10.29
C PRO A 202 42.34 37.33 -11.38
N GLY A 203 41.30 38.11 -11.72
CA GLY A 203 40.26 37.76 -12.66
C GLY A 203 39.12 36.89 -12.11
N LYS A 204 39.07 36.64 -10.79
CA LYS A 204 38.02 35.86 -10.11
C LYS A 204 37.67 36.44 -8.74
N GLY A 205 36.44 36.89 -8.58
CA GLY A 205 35.90 37.37 -7.32
C GLY A 205 34.81 36.49 -6.75
N ARG A 206 34.64 36.56 -5.44
CA ARG A 206 33.67 35.78 -4.67
C ARG A 206 33.15 36.61 -3.49
N TYR A 207 31.85 36.54 -3.24
CA TYR A 207 31.18 37.20 -2.13
C TYR A 207 30.10 36.29 -1.57
N GLU A 208 29.97 36.25 -0.25
CA GLU A 208 28.92 35.50 0.42
C GLU A 208 27.84 36.46 0.90
N TRP A 209 26.67 36.36 0.29
CA TRP A 209 25.53 37.19 0.62
C TRP A 209 24.60 36.44 1.57
N LEU A 210 24.59 36.80 2.86
CA LEU A 210 23.58 36.31 3.79
C LEU A 210 22.25 37.02 3.51
N LEU A 211 21.23 36.27 3.10
CA LEU A 211 19.90 36.79 2.82
C LEU A 211 19.22 37.23 4.13
N PRO A 212 18.84 38.51 4.30
CA PRO A 212 18.07 38.93 5.46
C PRO A 212 16.72 38.20 5.56
N ALA A 213 16.21 37.99 6.76
CA ALA A 213 14.88 37.39 6.97
C ALA A 213 13.74 38.24 6.35
N ASP A 214 13.96 39.54 6.19
CA ASP A 214 13.01 40.51 5.62
C ASP A 214 13.28 40.83 4.14
N VAL A 215 14.18 40.11 3.48
CA VAL A 215 14.37 40.26 2.02
C VAL A 215 13.06 39.91 1.33
N ALA A 216 12.66 40.73 0.35
CA ALA A 216 11.48 40.42 -0.45
C ALA A 216 11.66 39.06 -1.15
N THR A 217 10.58 38.32 -1.33
CA THR A 217 10.58 37.05 -2.05
C THR A 217 10.11 37.27 -3.48
N GLY A 218 10.61 36.49 -4.43
CA GLY A 218 10.25 36.61 -5.84
C GLY A 218 11.18 35.82 -6.76
N ALA A 219 10.74 35.60 -8.01
CA ALA A 219 11.46 34.81 -9.01
C ALA A 219 12.29 35.65 -10.01
N ALA A 220 12.39 36.96 -9.77
CA ALA A 220 12.96 37.94 -10.71
C ALA A 220 14.29 38.53 -10.22
N TYR A 221 15.01 37.83 -9.33
CA TYR A 221 16.24 38.35 -8.78
C TYR A 221 17.38 38.30 -9.78
N ARG A 222 18.13 39.40 -9.93
CA ARG A 222 19.38 39.43 -10.68
C ARG A 222 20.51 39.98 -9.84
N VAL A 223 21.71 39.51 -10.10
CA VAL A 223 22.94 40.09 -9.55
C VAL A 223 23.65 40.88 -10.64
N ARG A 224 24.18 42.05 -10.29
CA ARG A 224 25.06 42.85 -11.12
C ARG A 224 26.35 43.13 -10.37
N VAL A 225 27.46 42.80 -11.00
CA VAL A 225 28.80 43.14 -10.51
C VAL A 225 29.34 44.27 -11.35
N LEU A 226 29.76 45.35 -10.71
CA LEU A 226 30.29 46.56 -11.34
C LEU A 226 31.73 46.78 -10.90
N SER A 227 32.63 46.97 -11.86
CA SER A 227 33.99 47.46 -11.58
C SER A 227 33.95 48.95 -11.22
N GLU A 228 34.46 49.30 -10.04
CA GLU A 228 34.52 50.68 -9.57
C GLU A 228 35.62 51.48 -10.29
N ASP A 229 36.59 50.79 -10.89
CA ASP A 229 37.73 51.41 -11.60
C ASP A 229 37.39 51.79 -13.05
N THR A 230 36.62 50.94 -13.74
CA THR A 230 36.38 51.07 -15.18
C THR A 230 34.92 51.31 -15.55
N GLY A 231 33.99 51.02 -14.63
CA GLY A 231 32.55 51.01 -14.91
C GLY A 231 32.08 49.82 -15.74
N ALA A 232 32.96 48.86 -16.06
CA ALA A 232 32.55 47.61 -16.69
C ALA A 232 31.63 46.82 -15.74
N GLU A 233 30.51 46.31 -16.25
CA GLU A 233 29.54 45.57 -15.46
C GLU A 233 29.18 44.23 -16.09
N GLY A 234 28.86 43.26 -15.24
CA GLY A 234 28.33 41.95 -15.60
C GLY A 234 27.07 41.67 -14.81
N VAL A 235 25.99 41.33 -15.49
CA VAL A 235 24.71 40.94 -14.89
C VAL A 235 24.56 39.42 -14.99
N SER A 236 23.93 38.78 -14.00
CA SER A 236 23.57 37.36 -14.07
C SER A 236 22.75 37.10 -15.33
N ASP A 237 23.08 36.04 -16.06
CA ASP A 237 22.53 35.80 -17.40
C ASP A 237 20.99 35.63 -17.35
N ARG A 238 20.46 35.01 -16.29
CA ARG A 238 19.03 34.82 -16.04
C ARG A 238 18.65 35.17 -14.60
N PRO A 239 17.35 35.41 -14.30
CA PRO A 239 16.92 35.63 -12.93
C PRO A 239 16.99 34.35 -12.10
N PHE A 240 17.20 34.49 -10.79
CA PHE A 240 17.07 33.45 -9.78
C PHE A 240 15.90 33.81 -8.83
N ALA A 241 15.49 32.86 -7.98
CA ALA A 241 14.42 33.08 -7.02
C ALA A 241 14.95 33.22 -5.60
N ILE A 242 14.35 34.13 -4.84
CA ILE A 242 14.42 34.15 -3.38
C ILE A 242 13.05 33.77 -2.85
N VAL A 243 12.99 32.73 -2.01
CA VAL A 243 11.74 32.16 -1.51
C VAL A 243 11.68 32.22 0.02
N PRO A 244 10.48 32.24 0.63
CA PRO A 244 10.35 32.15 2.08
C PRO A 244 11.05 30.89 2.62
N SER A 245 11.62 31.00 3.83
CA SER A 245 12.10 29.84 4.61
C SER A 245 10.95 29.05 5.26
N THR A 246 9.75 29.06 4.67
CA THR A 246 8.63 28.27 5.18
C THR A 246 8.92 26.79 4.98
N PRO A 247 8.53 25.93 5.94
CA PRO A 247 8.66 24.48 5.78
C PRO A 247 7.67 23.89 4.78
N GLU A 248 6.70 24.69 4.33
CA GLU A 248 5.59 24.25 3.48
C GLU A 248 5.98 24.34 2.00
N PHE A 249 5.65 23.29 1.26
CA PHE A 249 5.81 23.20 -0.18
C PHE A 249 4.53 22.70 -0.83
N TYR A 250 4.29 23.11 -2.07
CA TYR A 250 3.04 22.85 -2.78
C TYR A 250 3.30 22.24 -4.15
N VAL A 251 2.64 21.12 -4.41
CA VAL A 251 2.59 20.42 -5.69
C VAL A 251 1.14 20.33 -6.14
N ASN A 252 0.87 20.65 -7.41
CA ASN A 252 -0.43 20.45 -8.02
C ASN A 252 -0.28 19.89 -9.44
N ASP A 253 -1.30 19.23 -9.97
CA ASP A 253 -1.36 18.85 -11.38
C ASP A 253 -1.89 20.02 -12.24
N ALA A 254 -2.35 19.74 -13.46
CA ALA A 254 -2.83 20.80 -14.37
C ALA A 254 -4.33 21.10 -14.21
N ASP A 255 -5.06 20.25 -13.48
CA ASP A 255 -6.45 20.45 -13.09
C ASP A 255 -6.48 21.23 -11.76
N THR A 256 -7.60 21.91 -11.49
CA THR A 256 -7.81 22.59 -10.19
C THR A 256 -9.12 22.16 -9.53
N THR A 257 -9.74 21.11 -10.08
CA THR A 257 -11.03 20.61 -9.63
C THR A 257 -10.85 19.79 -8.36
N GLY A 258 -11.41 20.28 -7.26
CA GLY A 258 -11.29 19.61 -5.96
C GLY A 258 -9.98 19.90 -5.24
N ASP A 259 -9.22 20.90 -5.67
CA ASP A 259 -8.00 21.33 -4.98
C ASP A 259 -8.29 21.84 -3.57
N GLU A 260 -7.44 21.45 -2.62
CA GLU A 260 -7.57 21.76 -1.19
C GLU A 260 -6.42 22.63 -0.68
N PHE A 261 -5.22 22.48 -1.25
CA PHE A 261 -4.02 23.17 -0.77
C PHE A 261 -3.59 24.33 -1.65
N THR A 262 -3.95 24.31 -2.92
CA THR A 262 -3.48 25.25 -3.94
C THR A 262 -4.65 25.97 -4.62
N THR A 263 -4.32 27.06 -5.31
CA THR A 263 -5.30 27.95 -5.96
C THR A 263 -5.01 28.17 -7.44
N ALA A 264 -3.99 27.48 -7.96
CA ALA A 264 -3.49 27.61 -9.32
C ALA A 264 -2.96 26.25 -9.80
N PRO A 265 -2.99 25.97 -11.12
CA PRO A 265 -2.43 24.75 -11.65
C PRO A 265 -0.91 24.70 -11.49
N GLY A 266 -0.36 23.50 -11.36
CA GLY A 266 1.06 23.24 -11.23
C GLY A 266 1.87 23.60 -12.46
N ASP A 267 3.00 24.29 -12.26
CA ASP A 267 4.04 24.51 -13.26
C ASP A 267 5.41 24.36 -12.59
N ASN A 268 6.32 23.55 -13.13
CA ASN A 268 7.68 23.39 -12.58
C ASN A 268 8.54 24.67 -12.65
N ARG A 269 8.06 25.70 -13.37
CA ARG A 269 8.63 27.07 -13.32
C ARG A 269 8.27 27.82 -12.04
N ASN A 270 7.18 27.43 -11.38
CA ASN A 270 6.77 28.02 -10.11
C ASN A 270 7.77 27.69 -9.00
N THR A 271 7.63 28.38 -7.86
CA THR A 271 8.50 28.19 -6.70
C THR A 271 8.10 26.96 -5.89
N GLY A 272 6.83 26.58 -5.87
CA GLY A 272 6.33 25.52 -4.98
C GLY A 272 6.29 25.95 -3.52
N LYS A 273 6.39 27.25 -3.21
CA LYS A 273 6.46 27.80 -1.85
C LYS A 273 5.22 28.60 -1.43
N SER A 274 4.21 28.67 -2.28
CA SER A 274 2.91 29.28 -1.97
C SER A 274 1.78 28.58 -2.71
N PRO A 275 0.54 28.61 -2.18
CA PRO A 275 -0.64 28.01 -2.81
C PRO A 275 -0.96 28.51 -4.23
N ASP A 276 -0.56 29.72 -4.60
CA ASP A 276 -0.78 30.32 -5.92
C ASP A 276 0.37 30.04 -6.91
N GLN A 277 1.46 29.41 -6.45
CA GLN A 277 2.61 29.02 -7.26
C GLN A 277 3.07 27.58 -6.97
N PRO A 278 2.21 26.56 -7.13
CA PRO A 278 2.60 25.17 -6.92
C PRO A 278 3.46 24.63 -8.06
N MET A 279 4.38 23.72 -7.74
CA MET A 279 5.14 22.97 -8.76
C MET A 279 4.28 21.86 -9.38
N ALA A 280 4.56 21.50 -10.64
CA ALA A 280 3.80 20.45 -11.34
C ALA A 280 4.21 19.02 -10.96
N SER A 281 5.32 18.84 -10.23
CA SER A 281 5.91 17.52 -10.01
C SER A 281 6.68 17.45 -8.69
N ILE A 282 6.33 16.44 -7.89
CA ILE A 282 7.03 16.07 -6.65
C ILE A 282 8.53 15.85 -6.92
N ARG A 283 8.86 15.11 -7.99
CA ARG A 283 10.27 14.85 -8.34
C ARG A 283 11.03 16.13 -8.71
N ALA A 284 10.36 17.07 -9.38
CA ALA A 284 10.98 18.36 -9.69
C ALA A 284 11.24 19.16 -8.42
N LEU A 285 10.35 19.06 -7.42
CA LEU A 285 10.52 19.68 -6.11
C LEU A 285 11.72 19.09 -5.36
N PHE A 286 11.83 17.77 -5.25
CA PHE A 286 13.00 17.08 -4.64
C PHE A 286 14.31 17.34 -5.41
N SER A 287 14.24 17.69 -6.69
CA SER A 287 15.43 18.09 -7.45
C SER A 287 15.81 19.56 -7.24
N ALA A 288 14.87 20.38 -6.75
CA ALA A 288 15.04 21.82 -6.57
C ALA A 288 15.38 22.18 -5.12
N TYR A 289 15.02 21.33 -4.17
CA TYR A 289 15.16 21.56 -2.74
C TYR A 289 15.73 20.34 -2.04
N ASP A 290 16.63 20.59 -1.10
CA ASP A 290 17.05 19.65 -0.06
C ASP A 290 16.01 19.77 1.07
N LEU A 291 15.18 18.74 1.23
CA LEU A 291 14.12 18.72 2.25
C LEU A 291 14.67 18.15 3.56
N GLY A 292 14.02 18.42 4.68
CA GLY A 292 14.49 17.88 5.94
C GLY A 292 13.42 17.79 7.02
N PRO A 293 13.83 17.51 8.26
CA PRO A 293 12.91 17.39 9.39
C PRO A 293 12.05 18.64 9.56
N GLY A 294 10.73 18.46 9.49
CA GLY A 294 9.73 19.52 9.62
C GLY A 294 9.30 20.16 8.31
N ASP A 295 9.95 19.87 7.19
CA ASP A 295 9.47 20.25 5.85
C ASP A 295 8.25 19.40 5.48
N VAL A 296 7.19 20.04 4.95
CA VAL A 296 5.92 19.41 4.55
C VAL A 296 5.65 19.72 3.09
N VAL A 297 5.45 18.67 2.28
CA VAL A 297 5.01 18.80 0.89
C VAL A 297 3.53 18.46 0.82
N PHE A 298 2.70 19.49 0.63
CA PHE A 298 1.29 19.37 0.30
C PHE A 298 1.15 19.07 -1.19
N ILE A 299 0.54 17.93 -1.48
CA ILE A 299 0.30 17.45 -2.84
C ILE A 299 -1.20 17.49 -3.05
N ASP A 300 -1.65 18.32 -3.98
CA ASP A 300 -3.07 18.55 -4.17
C ASP A 300 -3.77 17.35 -4.81
N THR A 301 -5.09 17.46 -4.90
CA THR A 301 -5.97 16.53 -5.60
C THR A 301 -5.48 16.27 -7.02
N GLY A 302 -5.55 15.01 -7.45
CA GLY A 302 -5.23 14.65 -8.84
C GLY A 302 -4.41 13.38 -8.98
N VAL A 303 -4.04 13.09 -10.23
CA VAL A 303 -3.28 11.89 -10.60
C VAL A 303 -1.88 12.28 -11.05
N TYR A 304 -0.87 11.73 -10.38
CA TYR A 304 0.54 12.04 -10.57
C TYR A 304 1.30 10.80 -11.08
N PRO A 305 1.45 10.64 -12.41
CA PRO A 305 2.13 9.49 -12.99
C PRO A 305 3.63 9.43 -12.62
N GLN A 306 4.02 8.37 -11.94
CA GLN A 306 5.40 8.08 -11.56
C GLN A 306 6.10 7.33 -12.70
N ARG A 307 6.67 8.06 -13.67
CA ARG A 307 7.43 7.45 -14.78
C ARG A 307 8.70 6.72 -14.33
N ARG A 308 9.21 7.06 -13.14
CA ARG A 308 10.26 6.37 -12.39
C ARG A 308 9.83 6.36 -10.92
N SER A 309 10.42 5.48 -10.11
CA SER A 309 10.20 5.49 -8.67
C SER A 309 10.58 6.83 -8.06
N LEU A 310 9.76 7.32 -7.12
CA LEU A 310 10.10 8.45 -6.26
C LEU A 310 11.10 7.94 -5.22
N VAL A 311 12.32 8.49 -5.22
CA VAL A 311 13.36 8.13 -4.25
C VAL A 311 13.42 9.22 -3.21
N ILE A 312 13.25 8.85 -1.94
CA ILE A 312 13.56 9.71 -0.80
C ILE A 312 14.89 9.20 -0.25
N SER A 313 15.92 10.03 -0.36
CA SER A 313 17.27 9.70 0.12
C SER A 313 17.55 10.39 1.47
N SER A 314 18.71 10.12 2.06
CA SER A 314 19.18 10.79 3.27
C SER A 314 19.34 12.30 3.18
N SER A 315 19.40 12.85 1.97
CA SER A 315 19.26 14.29 1.74
C SER A 315 17.91 14.81 2.24
N ASP A 316 16.85 14.02 2.09
CA ASP A 316 15.46 14.42 2.29
C ASP A 316 14.82 13.73 3.51
N ALA A 317 15.63 13.17 4.41
CA ALA A 317 15.16 12.48 5.61
C ALA A 317 14.37 13.43 6.54
N GLY A 318 13.29 12.93 7.14
CA GLY A 318 12.40 13.68 8.04
C GLY A 318 11.31 14.49 7.33
N VAL A 319 11.22 14.41 6.00
CA VAL A 319 10.18 15.09 5.23
C VAL A 319 8.79 14.48 5.47
N THR A 320 7.75 15.31 5.46
CA THR A 320 6.35 14.87 5.41
C THR A 320 5.77 15.05 4.00
N LEU A 321 5.20 14.00 3.42
CA LEU A 321 4.37 14.07 2.21
C LEU A 321 2.90 13.91 2.60
N GLN A 322 2.08 14.90 2.28
CA GLN A 322 0.66 14.91 2.60
C GLN A 322 -0.17 15.13 1.33
N GLY A 323 -1.05 14.17 1.02
CA GLY A 323 -2.08 14.32 -0.03
C GLY A 323 -3.34 15.03 0.46
N ALA A 324 -4.27 15.23 -0.47
CA ALA A 324 -5.59 15.83 -0.23
C ALA A 324 -6.40 15.02 0.81
N LEU A 325 -7.19 15.73 1.62
CA LEU A 325 -7.92 15.18 2.77
C LEU A 325 -9.33 14.72 2.39
N GLU A 326 -10.02 15.46 1.53
CA GLU A 326 -11.39 15.17 1.08
C GLU A 326 -11.41 14.49 -0.30
N HIS A 327 -10.36 14.67 -1.10
CA HIS A 327 -10.21 14.11 -2.45
C HIS A 327 -8.97 13.24 -2.61
N GLU A 328 -8.84 12.59 -3.78
CA GLU A 328 -7.75 11.65 -4.05
C GLU A 328 -6.49 12.36 -4.58
N THR A 329 -5.36 12.19 -3.88
CA THR A 329 -4.02 12.39 -4.41
C THR A 329 -3.39 11.05 -4.80
N ARG A 330 -3.35 10.72 -6.09
CA ARG A 330 -2.90 9.42 -6.59
C ARG A 330 -1.49 9.45 -7.17
N LEU A 331 -0.55 8.76 -6.54
CA LEU A 331 0.77 8.44 -7.09
C LEU A 331 0.72 7.11 -7.83
N ASP A 332 0.66 7.16 -9.17
CA ASP A 332 0.47 5.97 -10.00
C ASP A 332 1.70 5.61 -10.83
N ARG A 333 2.30 4.45 -10.57
CA ARG A 333 3.45 3.93 -11.32
C ARG A 333 3.07 3.38 -12.70
N GLY A 334 1.82 2.90 -12.86
CA GLY A 334 1.28 2.35 -14.10
C GLY A 334 1.97 1.07 -14.62
N ASN A 335 2.84 0.43 -13.83
CA ASN A 335 3.49 -0.83 -14.18
C ASN A 335 3.97 -1.61 -12.95
N LEU A 336 3.71 -2.92 -12.94
CA LEU A 336 4.08 -3.84 -11.84
C LEU A 336 5.56 -4.30 -11.88
N GLY A 337 6.43 -3.58 -12.60
CA GLY A 337 7.84 -3.94 -12.74
C GLY A 337 8.75 -3.27 -11.71
N GLU A 338 8.35 -2.12 -11.18
CA GLU A 338 9.17 -1.25 -10.33
C GLU A 338 8.34 -0.67 -9.18
N PRO A 339 8.96 -0.30 -8.03
CA PRO A 339 8.26 0.32 -6.91
C PRO A 339 7.72 1.72 -7.23
N VAL A 340 6.70 2.18 -6.49
CA VAL A 340 6.21 3.56 -6.56
C VAL A 340 7.14 4.50 -5.79
N ILE A 341 7.37 4.23 -4.50
CA ILE A 341 8.25 4.99 -3.60
C ILE A 341 9.36 4.07 -3.07
N VAL A 342 10.60 4.57 -3.08
CA VAL A 342 11.79 3.89 -2.56
C VAL A 342 12.46 4.77 -1.52
N LEU A 343 12.72 4.21 -0.34
CA LEU A 343 13.39 4.88 0.77
C LEU A 343 14.85 4.40 0.90
N GLN A 344 15.77 5.35 1.01
CA GLN A 344 17.21 5.13 1.08
C GLN A 344 17.79 6.05 2.17
N ASP A 345 17.95 5.52 3.39
CA ASP A 345 18.40 6.27 4.56
C ASP A 345 17.47 7.48 4.82
N ALA A 346 16.16 7.26 4.63
CA ALA A 346 15.12 8.28 4.70
C ALA A 346 14.45 8.28 6.08
N ASP A 347 15.27 8.36 7.13
CA ASP A 347 14.83 8.35 8.52
C ASP A 347 13.70 9.35 8.81
N ASP A 348 12.80 8.98 9.72
CA ASP A 348 11.74 9.85 10.24
C ASP A 348 10.79 10.44 9.15
N THR A 349 10.78 9.88 7.94
CA THR A 349 9.89 10.29 6.85
C THR A 349 8.43 9.95 7.18
N HIS A 350 7.50 10.86 6.88
CA HIS A 350 6.07 10.65 7.08
C HIS A 350 5.28 10.74 5.77
N LEU A 351 4.51 9.70 5.44
CA LEU A 351 3.61 9.66 4.29
C LEU A 351 2.15 9.61 4.78
N SER A 352 1.30 10.53 4.31
CA SER A 352 -0.11 10.55 4.68
C SER A 352 -1.06 11.01 3.58
N HIS A 353 -2.29 10.48 3.60
CA HIS A 353 -3.37 10.85 2.67
C HIS A 353 -3.02 10.67 1.18
N LEU A 354 -2.16 9.70 0.86
CA LEU A 354 -1.81 9.36 -0.52
C LEU A 354 -2.52 8.09 -0.97
N THR A 355 -2.97 8.05 -2.22
CA THR A 355 -3.19 6.77 -2.94
C THR A 355 -1.90 6.38 -3.64
N VAL A 356 -1.26 5.30 -3.19
CA VAL A 356 -0.03 4.75 -3.79
C VAL A 356 -0.38 3.50 -4.60
N ALA A 357 -0.15 3.53 -5.92
CA ALA A 357 -0.69 2.49 -6.78
C ALA A 357 0.14 2.11 -8.01
N GLY A 358 -0.19 0.94 -8.55
CA GLY A 358 0.27 0.47 -9.86
C GLY A 358 1.75 0.06 -9.91
N GLY A 359 2.39 -0.20 -8.77
CA GLY A 359 3.81 -0.59 -8.66
C GLY A 359 4.03 -2.06 -8.31
N SER A 360 5.27 -2.53 -8.46
CA SER A 360 5.67 -3.84 -7.92
C SER A 360 5.60 -3.85 -6.39
N VAL A 361 5.96 -2.72 -5.78
CA VAL A 361 5.79 -2.40 -4.36
C VAL A 361 5.26 -0.97 -4.25
N GLY A 362 4.28 -0.70 -3.39
CA GLY A 362 3.85 0.67 -3.09
C GLY A 362 4.97 1.49 -2.45
N VAL A 363 5.35 1.14 -1.21
CA VAL A 363 6.52 1.71 -0.51
C VAL A 363 7.54 0.62 -0.22
N LEU A 364 8.79 0.84 -0.63
CA LEU A 364 9.90 -0.08 -0.46
C LEU A 364 11.04 0.55 0.36
N ALA A 365 11.48 -0.14 1.41
CA ALA A 365 12.78 0.06 2.03
C ALA A 365 13.61 -1.21 1.87
N GLU A 366 14.67 -1.15 1.07
CA GLU A 366 15.51 -2.29 0.75
C GLU A 366 16.43 -2.68 1.91
N LYS A 367 17.01 -3.88 1.83
CA LYS A 367 17.99 -4.32 2.81
C LYS A 367 19.20 -3.40 2.81
N GLY A 368 19.53 -2.85 3.97
CA GLY A 368 20.64 -1.90 4.13
C GLY A 368 20.33 -0.48 3.64
N SER A 369 19.05 -0.17 3.40
CA SER A 369 18.61 1.23 3.21
C SER A 369 18.76 2.04 4.50
N ASP A 370 18.71 1.45 5.70
CA ASP A 370 18.80 2.18 6.98
C ASP A 370 17.70 3.26 7.12
N SER A 371 16.51 3.02 6.56
CA SER A 371 15.38 3.97 6.68
C SER A 371 14.55 3.62 7.92
N ASP A 372 14.84 4.26 9.02
CA ASP A 372 14.26 3.98 10.33
C ASP A 372 13.11 4.95 10.69
N LYS A 373 12.19 4.50 11.55
CA LYS A 373 11.10 5.31 12.12
C LYS A 373 10.20 6.00 11.08
N VAL A 374 10.10 5.42 9.89
CA VAL A 374 9.18 5.90 8.86
C VAL A 374 7.74 5.71 9.32
N ALA A 375 6.91 6.72 9.08
CA ALA A 375 5.48 6.71 9.37
C ALA A 375 4.66 6.66 8.07
N ILE A 376 3.71 5.72 7.99
CA ILE A 376 2.74 5.59 6.91
C ILE A 376 1.34 5.60 7.54
N THR A 377 0.63 6.72 7.42
CA THR A 377 -0.66 6.92 8.09
C THR A 377 -1.76 7.39 7.16
N ALA A 378 -2.97 6.82 7.26
CA ALA A 378 -4.13 7.28 6.49
C ALA A 378 -3.92 7.29 4.97
N ASN A 379 -3.15 6.34 4.45
CA ASN A 379 -2.94 6.18 3.01
C ASN A 379 -3.82 5.07 2.43
N ARG A 380 -3.97 5.08 1.11
CA ARG A 380 -4.58 4.02 0.33
C ARG A 380 -3.52 3.31 -0.53
N PHE A 381 -3.52 1.99 -0.51
CA PHE A 381 -2.71 1.17 -1.41
C PHE A 381 -3.63 0.32 -2.30
N SER A 382 -3.51 0.49 -3.62
CA SER A 382 -4.26 -0.29 -4.60
C SER A 382 -3.38 -0.71 -5.76
N ASP A 383 -3.75 -1.78 -6.46
CA ASP A 383 -3.09 -2.18 -7.72
C ASP A 383 -1.58 -2.43 -7.60
N ASN A 384 -1.08 -2.67 -6.39
CA ASN A 384 0.31 -3.02 -6.14
C ASN A 384 0.43 -4.53 -5.95
N ARG A 385 1.56 -5.12 -6.33
CA ARG A 385 1.83 -6.53 -6.00
C ARG A 385 2.16 -6.71 -4.51
N VAL A 386 2.88 -5.76 -3.92
CA VAL A 386 3.05 -5.64 -2.47
C VAL A 386 2.71 -4.21 -2.05
N ALA A 387 1.88 -4.01 -1.04
CA ALA A 387 1.53 -2.64 -0.62
C ALA A 387 2.73 -1.95 0.05
N VAL A 388 3.26 -2.56 1.10
CA VAL A 388 4.43 -2.03 1.85
C VAL A 388 5.43 -3.16 2.07
N ARG A 389 6.70 -2.92 1.72
CA ARG A 389 7.79 -3.88 1.93
C ARG A 389 8.95 -3.22 2.66
N VAL A 390 9.26 -3.75 3.83
CA VAL A 390 10.36 -3.29 4.68
C VAL A 390 11.26 -4.47 4.99
N PHE A 391 12.50 -4.43 4.50
CA PHE A 391 13.49 -5.45 4.79
C PHE A 391 14.22 -5.18 6.12
N GLU A 392 14.91 -6.18 6.65
CA GLU A 392 15.73 -6.10 7.86
C GLU A 392 16.70 -4.89 7.86
N GLY A 393 16.86 -4.25 9.04
CA GLY A 393 17.69 -3.05 9.23
C GLY A 393 17.02 -1.74 8.80
N ASN A 394 15.68 -1.68 8.84
CA ASN A 394 14.87 -0.47 8.61
C ASN A 394 13.83 -0.42 9.74
N ASP A 395 14.28 -0.10 10.94
CA ASP A 395 13.64 -0.47 12.19
C ASP A 395 12.66 0.61 12.70
N GLY A 396 11.73 0.21 13.57
CA GLY A 396 10.84 1.14 14.28
C GLY A 396 9.76 1.82 13.43
N TRP A 397 9.38 1.22 12.30
CA TRP A 397 8.32 1.75 11.43
C TRP A 397 6.96 1.84 12.13
N SER A 398 6.16 2.83 11.74
CA SER A 398 4.76 2.96 12.12
C SER A 398 3.85 2.92 10.89
N ILE A 399 2.93 1.95 10.84
CA ILE A 399 2.02 1.75 9.71
C ILE A 399 0.60 1.70 10.26
N ALA A 400 -0.15 2.79 10.08
CA ALA A 400 -1.41 2.97 10.78
C ALA A 400 -2.55 3.52 9.94
N GLU A 401 -3.78 3.09 10.22
CA GLU A 401 -4.99 3.71 9.67
C GLU A 401 -5.06 3.70 8.13
N ASN A 402 -4.32 2.80 7.49
CA ASN A 402 -4.28 2.70 6.03
C ASN A 402 -5.35 1.73 5.50
N VAL A 403 -5.75 1.94 4.25
CA VAL A 403 -6.60 1.02 3.48
C VAL A 403 -5.78 0.36 2.39
N LEU A 404 -5.69 -0.97 2.43
CA LEU A 404 -4.91 -1.75 1.49
C LEU A 404 -5.84 -2.74 0.77
N VAL A 405 -5.85 -2.70 -0.56
CA VAL A 405 -6.67 -3.59 -1.39
C VAL A 405 -5.77 -4.35 -2.36
N GLY A 406 -5.72 -5.67 -2.19
CA GLY A 406 -5.06 -6.58 -3.12
C GLY A 406 -5.82 -6.70 -4.45
N LEU A 407 -5.19 -7.31 -5.44
CA LEU A 407 -5.85 -7.57 -6.71
C LEU A 407 -6.80 -8.78 -6.54
N PRO A 408 -8.10 -8.65 -6.83
CA PRO A 408 -9.04 -9.74 -6.63
C PRO A 408 -8.68 -10.98 -7.46
N GLY A 409 -8.55 -12.13 -6.82
CA GLY A 409 -8.49 -13.45 -7.48
C GLY A 409 -7.15 -13.90 -8.03
N SER A 410 -6.07 -13.12 -7.88
CA SER A 410 -4.72 -13.53 -8.30
C SER A 410 -3.99 -14.35 -7.24
N GLY A 411 -4.23 -14.11 -5.95
CA GLY A 411 -3.65 -14.88 -4.84
C GLY A 411 -2.11 -14.82 -4.80
N GLN A 412 -1.51 -13.76 -5.36
CA GLN A 412 -0.05 -13.58 -5.44
C GLN A 412 0.45 -12.32 -4.72
N GLU A 413 -0.46 -11.51 -4.19
CA GLU A 413 -0.19 -10.19 -3.64
C GLU A 413 -0.07 -10.23 -2.13
N ASP A 414 0.79 -9.38 -1.58
CA ASP A 414 0.99 -9.26 -0.14
C ASP A 414 0.66 -7.84 0.34
N GLY A 415 0.14 -7.73 1.57
CA GLY A 415 -0.18 -6.45 2.18
C GLY A 415 1.06 -5.77 2.75
N ILE A 416 1.18 -5.80 4.07
CA ILE A 416 2.26 -5.17 4.84
C ILE A 416 3.30 -6.22 5.19
N MET A 417 4.45 -6.20 4.52
CA MET A 417 5.53 -7.18 4.69
C MET A 417 6.74 -6.55 5.38
N VAL A 418 6.83 -6.67 6.70
CA VAL A 418 7.93 -6.10 7.49
C VAL A 418 8.81 -7.21 8.07
N ASP A 419 10.09 -7.23 7.70
CA ASP A 419 11.10 -8.11 8.31
C ASP A 419 11.93 -7.35 9.38
N ALA A 420 11.80 -6.03 9.42
CA ALA A 420 12.52 -5.15 10.33
C ALA A 420 12.05 -5.25 11.78
N GLU A 421 12.89 -4.78 12.69
CA GLU A 421 12.66 -4.90 14.13
C GLU A 421 11.74 -3.81 14.66
N GLY A 422 10.85 -4.18 15.58
CA GLY A 422 10.11 -3.22 16.39
C GLY A 422 9.07 -2.38 15.63
N ALA A 423 8.62 -2.81 14.45
CA ALA A 423 7.56 -2.14 13.73
C ALA A 423 6.22 -2.20 14.48
N ALA A 424 5.46 -1.12 14.45
CA ALA A 424 4.11 -1.02 14.96
C ALA A 424 3.13 -0.87 13.80
N ILE A 425 2.18 -1.81 13.70
CA ILE A 425 1.20 -1.92 12.60
C ILE A 425 -0.19 -1.93 13.21
N TRP A 426 -0.96 -0.86 13.10
CA TRP A 426 -2.24 -0.77 13.81
C TRP A 426 -3.39 -0.10 13.07
N ASN A 427 -4.62 -0.51 13.40
CA ASN A 427 -5.85 0.07 12.86
C ASN A 427 -5.91 0.14 11.31
N ASN A 428 -5.18 -0.73 10.60
CA ASN A 428 -5.25 -0.82 9.15
C ASN A 428 -6.41 -1.73 8.73
N ALA A 429 -6.90 -1.51 7.52
CA ALA A 429 -7.88 -2.37 6.88
C ALA A 429 -7.28 -2.98 5.61
N LEU A 430 -7.27 -4.32 5.54
CA LEU A 430 -6.61 -5.07 4.49
C LEU A 430 -7.58 -6.05 3.84
N PHE A 431 -7.64 -6.05 2.50
CA PHE A 431 -8.57 -6.84 1.72
C PHE A 431 -7.86 -7.65 0.64
N ASP A 432 -8.22 -8.92 0.50
CA ASP A 432 -7.90 -9.77 -0.65
C ASP A 432 -6.39 -9.98 -0.88
N PHE A 433 -5.66 -10.31 0.18
CA PHE A 433 -4.20 -10.59 0.13
C PHE A 433 -3.87 -12.07 0.30
N ARG A 434 -2.78 -12.54 -0.31
CA ARG A 434 -2.20 -13.84 0.04
C ARG A 434 -1.74 -13.84 1.49
N THR A 435 -0.82 -12.95 1.85
CA THR A 435 -0.49 -12.66 3.26
C THR A 435 -0.83 -11.21 3.55
N ALA A 436 -1.72 -10.95 4.50
CA ALA A 436 -2.12 -9.57 4.80
C ALA A 436 -1.03 -8.82 5.58
N VAL A 437 -0.49 -9.42 6.65
CA VAL A 437 0.56 -8.80 7.48
C VAL A 437 1.65 -9.81 7.83
N THR A 438 2.90 -9.39 7.68
CA THR A 438 4.07 -10.04 8.28
C THR A 438 4.76 -9.03 9.18
N SER A 439 4.99 -9.40 10.43
CA SER A 439 5.72 -8.60 11.41
C SER A 439 7.07 -9.22 11.72
N GLY A 440 8.12 -8.40 11.64
CA GLY A 440 9.46 -8.74 12.07
C GLY A 440 9.59 -8.84 13.59
N PRO A 441 10.80 -9.14 14.09
CA PRO A 441 11.02 -9.40 15.50
C PRO A 441 10.58 -8.25 16.40
N ARG A 442 9.98 -8.56 17.56
CA ARG A 442 9.51 -7.58 18.55
C ARG A 442 8.52 -6.53 18.00
N GLY A 443 7.91 -6.78 16.84
CA GLY A 443 6.87 -5.92 16.30
C GLY A 443 5.52 -6.07 17.01
N ARG A 444 4.62 -5.13 16.75
CA ARG A 444 3.26 -5.06 17.30
C ARG A 444 2.26 -4.95 16.16
N VAL A 445 1.26 -5.83 16.14
CA VAL A 445 0.17 -5.82 15.17
C VAL A 445 -1.15 -5.70 15.92
N GLU A 446 -1.75 -4.50 15.93
CA GLU A 446 -2.83 -4.17 16.87
C GLU A 446 -4.10 -3.61 16.20
N GLY A 447 -5.28 -4.14 16.50
CA GLY A 447 -6.54 -3.52 16.05
C GLY A 447 -6.78 -3.52 14.53
N ASN A 448 -6.07 -4.35 13.76
CA ASN A 448 -6.23 -4.40 12.30
C ASN A 448 -7.46 -5.23 11.89
N ALA A 449 -8.12 -4.80 10.81
CA ALA A 449 -9.25 -5.51 10.20
C ALA A 449 -8.81 -6.15 8.88
N ILE A 450 -8.78 -7.49 8.84
CA ILE A 450 -8.26 -8.27 7.70
C ILE A 450 -9.37 -9.13 7.13
N TYR A 451 -9.57 -9.03 5.82
CA TYR A 451 -10.64 -9.71 5.10
C TYR A 451 -10.10 -10.52 3.91
N ASN A 452 -10.61 -11.74 3.76
CA ASN A 452 -10.40 -12.61 2.60
C ASN A 452 -8.93 -12.85 2.25
N SER A 453 -8.12 -13.20 3.25
CA SER A 453 -6.73 -13.56 2.99
C SER A 453 -6.50 -15.05 2.79
N THR A 454 -5.35 -15.45 2.25
CA THR A 454 -4.89 -16.84 2.45
C THR A 454 -4.41 -17.00 3.89
N THR A 455 -3.49 -16.12 4.28
CA THR A 455 -2.97 -15.99 5.64
C THR A 455 -3.19 -14.58 6.15
N GLY A 456 -3.76 -14.43 7.36
CA GLY A 456 -3.97 -13.13 7.97
C GLY A 456 -2.67 -12.49 8.45
N ILE A 457 -2.15 -12.95 9.58
CA ILE A 457 -0.96 -12.38 10.24
C ILE A 457 0.10 -13.46 10.44
N VAL A 458 1.36 -13.13 10.13
CA VAL A 458 2.54 -13.93 10.44
C VAL A 458 3.45 -13.14 11.38
N LEU A 459 3.79 -13.73 12.53
CA LEU A 459 4.63 -13.11 13.55
C LEU A 459 6.01 -13.77 13.64
N ALA A 460 7.05 -12.95 13.62
CA ALA A 460 8.43 -13.37 13.94
C ALA A 460 8.74 -13.27 15.44
N ASP A 461 9.94 -13.71 15.85
CA ASP A 461 10.31 -13.89 17.27
C ASP A 461 10.00 -12.67 18.16
N GLY A 462 9.28 -12.92 19.26
CA GLY A 462 8.91 -11.92 20.24
C GLY A 462 7.89 -10.87 19.78
N ALA A 463 7.32 -10.99 18.57
CA ALA A 463 6.25 -10.09 18.11
C ALA A 463 4.90 -10.40 18.78
N VAL A 464 4.02 -9.40 18.81
CA VAL A 464 2.70 -9.48 19.44
C VAL A 464 1.61 -9.12 18.43
N ALA A 465 0.57 -9.95 18.32
CA ALA A 465 -0.68 -9.59 17.65
C ALA A 465 -1.79 -9.47 18.68
N SER A 466 -2.43 -8.30 18.78
CA SER A 466 -3.55 -8.11 19.70
C SER A 466 -4.74 -7.38 19.10
N GLU A 467 -5.94 -7.74 19.55
CA GLU A 467 -7.18 -7.04 19.20
C GLU A 467 -7.47 -6.97 17.68
N ASN A 468 -6.83 -7.84 16.88
CA ASN A 468 -7.08 -7.89 15.44
C ASN A 468 -8.36 -8.68 15.15
N ARG A 469 -9.06 -8.27 14.09
CA ARG A 469 -10.20 -9.00 13.55
C ARG A 469 -9.84 -9.56 12.18
N ILE A 470 -9.93 -10.87 12.04
CA ILE A 470 -9.59 -11.57 10.81
C ILE A 470 -10.78 -12.40 10.36
N VAL A 471 -11.23 -12.18 9.13
CA VAL A 471 -12.42 -12.84 8.57
C VAL A 471 -12.11 -13.46 7.22
N GLY A 472 -12.45 -14.73 7.06
CA GLY A 472 -12.39 -15.41 5.78
C GLY A 472 -10.97 -15.81 5.36
N SER A 473 -10.04 -15.98 6.29
CA SER A 473 -8.74 -16.56 5.97
C SER A 473 -8.90 -18.02 5.53
N THR A 474 -8.38 -18.36 4.36
CA THR A 474 -8.57 -19.68 3.75
C THR A 474 -7.57 -20.74 4.19
N GLU A 475 -6.38 -20.34 4.66
CA GLU A 475 -5.34 -21.24 5.17
C GLU A 475 -5.09 -21.04 6.66
N THR A 476 -4.70 -19.83 7.09
CA THR A 476 -4.50 -19.55 8.52
C THR A 476 -4.83 -18.10 8.92
N GLY A 477 -5.56 -17.90 10.01
CA GLY A 477 -5.81 -16.55 10.54
C GLY A 477 -4.53 -15.90 11.08
N ILE A 478 -3.94 -16.48 12.14
CA ILE A 478 -2.68 -15.98 12.73
C ILE A 478 -1.68 -17.13 12.93
N VAL A 479 -0.43 -16.90 12.51
CA VAL A 479 0.71 -17.79 12.76
C VAL A 479 1.67 -17.12 13.75
N GLY A 480 1.92 -17.79 14.87
CA GLY A 480 2.92 -17.39 15.86
C GLY A 480 4.00 -18.46 16.04
N ASP A 481 5.24 -18.09 15.76
CA ASP A 481 6.43 -18.89 16.07
C ASP A 481 7.25 -18.21 17.18
N LEU A 482 8.05 -18.97 17.94
CA LEU A 482 9.14 -18.48 18.81
C LEU A 482 8.82 -17.24 19.68
N ASN A 483 8.42 -17.45 20.94
CA ASN A 483 8.18 -16.38 21.92
C ASN A 483 7.16 -15.30 21.51
N THR A 484 6.38 -15.51 20.45
CA THR A 484 5.29 -14.61 20.06
C THR A 484 4.08 -14.74 20.97
N VAL A 485 3.28 -13.66 21.02
CA VAL A 485 2.02 -13.60 21.78
C VAL A 485 0.89 -13.19 20.86
N ILE A 486 -0.18 -13.98 20.85
CA ILE A 486 -1.42 -13.72 20.11
C ILE A 486 -2.50 -13.52 21.17
N ASP A 487 -2.89 -12.26 21.41
CA ASP A 487 -3.72 -11.86 22.54
C ASP A 487 -5.05 -11.22 22.11
N SER A 488 -6.19 -11.73 22.58
CA SER A 488 -7.47 -11.04 22.45
C SER A 488 -7.89 -10.72 21.00
N ASN A 489 -7.53 -11.58 20.05
CA ASN A 489 -7.93 -11.44 18.64
C ASN A 489 -9.25 -12.18 18.38
N GLU A 490 -10.01 -11.71 17.39
CA GLU A 490 -11.18 -12.42 16.87
C GLU A 490 -10.89 -12.96 15.47
N ILE A 491 -11.00 -14.28 15.33
CA ILE A 491 -10.77 -14.97 14.06
C ILE A 491 -12.05 -15.71 13.67
N VAL A 492 -12.54 -15.39 12.46
CA VAL A 492 -13.62 -16.10 11.79
C VAL A 492 -13.03 -16.75 10.54
N GLY A 493 -12.89 -18.08 10.58
CA GLY A 493 -12.34 -18.86 9.47
C GLY A 493 -13.19 -18.75 8.20
N ALA A 494 -12.59 -19.13 7.06
CA ALA A 494 -13.33 -19.23 5.82
C ALA A 494 -14.23 -20.48 5.80
N VAL A 495 -15.34 -20.36 5.09
CA VAL A 495 -16.29 -21.45 4.85
C VAL A 495 -16.32 -21.76 3.36
N ALA A 496 -16.00 -23.00 2.99
CA ALA A 496 -16.05 -23.44 1.61
C ALA A 496 -17.50 -23.49 1.08
N PRO A 497 -17.70 -23.41 -0.26
CA PRO A 497 -19.01 -23.62 -0.86
C PRO A 497 -19.61 -24.96 -0.40
N GLY A 498 -20.76 -24.90 0.29
CA GLY A 498 -21.39 -26.06 0.94
C GLY A 498 -21.41 -25.99 2.47
N GLY A 499 -20.81 -24.96 3.08
CA GLY A 499 -20.96 -24.68 4.51
C GLY A 499 -19.87 -25.32 5.40
N THR A 500 -18.85 -25.96 4.81
CA THR A 500 -17.78 -26.60 5.57
C THR A 500 -16.69 -25.59 5.93
N PRO A 501 -16.36 -25.40 7.22
CA PRO A 501 -15.21 -24.61 7.64
C PRO A 501 -13.89 -25.14 7.06
N VAL A 502 -12.99 -24.25 6.66
CA VAL A 502 -11.65 -24.58 6.14
C VAL A 502 -10.55 -23.83 6.90
N GLY A 503 -9.32 -24.32 6.80
CA GLY A 503 -8.15 -23.65 7.34
C GLY A 503 -8.06 -23.68 8.87
N THR A 504 -7.02 -23.03 9.40
CA THR A 504 -6.75 -22.93 10.84
C THR A 504 -7.00 -21.52 11.35
N GLY A 505 -7.68 -21.33 12.47
CA GLY A 505 -7.84 -20.00 13.05
C GLY A 505 -6.51 -19.44 13.56
N ILE A 506 -5.91 -20.12 14.54
CA ILE A 506 -4.62 -19.75 15.13
C ILE A 506 -3.67 -20.95 15.12
N ALA A 507 -2.43 -20.74 14.71
CA ALA A 507 -1.35 -21.71 14.81
C ALA A 507 -0.24 -21.19 15.72
N VAL A 508 0.05 -21.91 16.81
CA VAL A 508 1.14 -21.55 17.74
C VAL A 508 2.20 -22.64 17.84
N ASN A 509 3.46 -22.23 17.69
CA ASN A 509 4.62 -23.11 17.74
C ASN A 509 5.77 -22.47 18.55
N GLY A 510 5.85 -22.83 19.83
CA GLY A 510 6.70 -22.11 20.79
C GLY A 510 6.23 -20.68 21.09
N ALA A 511 4.95 -20.43 20.84
CA ALA A 511 4.23 -19.17 21.02
C ALA A 511 3.05 -19.32 21.98
N LEU A 512 2.49 -18.21 22.44
CA LEU A 512 1.32 -18.16 23.33
C LEU A 512 0.10 -17.57 22.61
N ALA A 513 -1.00 -18.32 22.54
CA ALA A 513 -2.33 -17.80 22.20
C ALA A 513 -3.15 -17.60 23.48
N VAL A 514 -3.55 -16.38 23.80
CA VAL A 514 -4.30 -16.05 25.02
C VAL A 514 -5.52 -15.19 24.76
N GLY A 515 -6.66 -15.49 25.40
CA GLY A 515 -7.84 -14.61 25.36
C GLY A 515 -8.50 -14.46 23.99
N ASN A 516 -8.14 -15.28 23.00
CA ASN A 516 -8.66 -15.16 21.64
C ASN A 516 -10.04 -15.80 21.50
N THR A 517 -10.82 -15.27 20.56
CA THR A 517 -12.09 -15.85 20.12
C THR A 517 -11.92 -16.44 18.72
N VAL A 518 -12.13 -17.74 18.56
CA VAL A 518 -11.91 -18.43 17.27
C VAL A 518 -13.11 -19.28 16.87
N ARG A 519 -13.67 -18.99 15.69
CA ARG A 519 -14.81 -19.72 15.13
C ARG A 519 -14.75 -19.96 13.63
N SER A 520 -15.59 -20.90 13.17
CA SER A 520 -15.82 -21.18 11.75
C SER A 520 -14.56 -21.56 10.96
N ALA A 521 -13.62 -22.23 11.61
CA ALA A 521 -12.42 -22.82 10.99
C ALA A 521 -12.50 -24.36 10.97
N GLU A 522 -11.70 -25.00 10.12
CA GLU A 522 -11.53 -26.46 10.20
C GLU A 522 -10.88 -26.83 11.54
N VAL A 523 -9.87 -26.06 11.94
CA VAL A 523 -9.22 -26.16 13.25
C VAL A 523 -9.24 -24.78 13.89
N GLY A 524 -9.85 -24.64 15.07
CA GLY A 524 -9.83 -23.37 15.78
C GLY A 524 -8.40 -22.97 16.15
N ILE A 525 -7.79 -23.70 17.09
CA ILE A 525 -6.40 -23.45 17.52
C ILE A 525 -5.54 -24.70 17.37
N ASP A 526 -4.44 -24.61 16.62
CA ASP A 526 -3.43 -25.65 16.47
C ASP A 526 -2.20 -25.34 17.35
N VAL A 527 -2.11 -26.06 18.46
CA VAL A 527 -1.09 -25.89 19.50
C VAL A 527 0.02 -26.91 19.32
N ARG A 528 1.06 -26.52 18.57
CA ARG A 528 2.11 -27.44 18.12
C ARG A 528 3.22 -27.61 19.14
N SER A 529 3.83 -28.79 19.14
CA SER A 529 5.07 -29.03 19.87
C SER A 529 6.27 -28.57 19.05
N PHE A 530 7.07 -27.64 19.58
CA PHE A 530 8.35 -27.27 18.95
C PHE A 530 9.41 -28.33 19.23
N ILE A 531 10.16 -28.74 18.20
CA ILE A 531 11.20 -29.77 18.29
C ILE A 531 12.57 -29.08 18.25
N GLY A 532 13.16 -28.81 19.42
CA GLY A 532 14.51 -28.25 19.59
C GLY A 532 14.99 -28.29 21.04
N TYR A 533 16.28 -28.55 21.28
CA TYR A 533 16.88 -28.82 22.61
C TYR A 533 16.71 -27.67 23.65
N TYR A 534 16.25 -26.49 23.22
CA TYR A 534 16.13 -25.26 24.02
C TYR A 534 14.78 -24.53 23.87
N SER A 535 13.78 -25.12 23.22
CA SER A 535 12.57 -24.39 22.82
C SER A 535 11.32 -24.83 23.59
N ARG A 536 10.45 -23.87 23.89
CA ARG A 536 9.14 -24.10 24.53
C ARG A 536 8.15 -24.67 23.51
N SER A 537 7.22 -25.52 23.94
CA SER A 537 6.06 -25.91 23.12
C SER A 537 5.07 -24.75 23.01
N GLY A 538 4.19 -24.79 22.00
CA GLY A 538 3.08 -23.84 21.91
C GLY A 538 2.14 -23.96 23.12
N GLU A 539 1.53 -22.83 23.50
CA GLU A 539 0.59 -22.74 24.60
C GLU A 539 -0.68 -21.99 24.15
N ALA A 540 -1.84 -22.52 24.50
CA ALA A 540 -3.13 -21.85 24.36
C ALA A 540 -3.78 -21.72 25.73
N ARG A 541 -4.08 -20.48 26.14
CA ARG A 541 -4.62 -20.17 27.46
C ARG A 541 -5.86 -19.27 27.40
N ASP A 542 -6.90 -19.60 28.17
CA ASP A 542 -8.08 -18.74 28.35
C ASP A 542 -8.72 -18.26 27.02
N ASN A 543 -8.72 -19.11 25.97
CA ASN A 543 -9.35 -18.81 24.68
C ASN A 543 -10.78 -19.37 24.62
N ASP A 544 -11.64 -18.71 23.84
CA ASP A 544 -12.99 -19.17 23.50
C ASP A 544 -13.00 -19.73 22.07
N VAL A 545 -13.28 -21.03 21.91
CA VAL A 545 -13.08 -21.76 20.65
C VAL A 545 -14.31 -22.61 20.28
N TYR A 546 -15.04 -22.21 19.23
CA TYR A 546 -16.37 -22.77 18.95
C TYR A 546 -16.79 -22.73 17.48
N GLY A 547 -17.79 -23.53 17.11
CA GLY A 547 -18.31 -23.55 15.74
C GLY A 547 -17.28 -24.02 14.70
N ASN A 548 -16.26 -24.78 15.13
CA ASN A 548 -15.20 -25.33 14.27
C ASN A 548 -15.44 -26.82 14.01
N THR A 549 -14.77 -27.37 13.00
CA THR A 549 -14.75 -28.84 12.83
C THR A 549 -13.99 -29.50 13.98
N VAL A 550 -12.80 -28.99 14.30
CA VAL A 550 -12.04 -29.32 15.50
C VAL A 550 -11.81 -28.03 16.27
N GLY A 551 -12.24 -27.97 17.54
CA GLY A 551 -12.01 -26.80 18.38
C GLY A 551 -10.51 -26.55 18.54
N MET A 552 -9.81 -27.46 19.21
CA MET A 552 -8.36 -27.36 19.40
C MET A 552 -7.64 -28.63 18.99
N ARG A 553 -6.48 -28.48 18.34
CA ARG A 553 -5.51 -29.55 18.13
C ARG A 553 -4.32 -29.32 19.06
N VAL A 554 -4.00 -30.26 19.95
CA VAL A 554 -3.06 -30.03 21.05
C VAL A 554 -1.92 -31.04 21.08
N GLN A 555 -0.71 -30.57 20.78
CA GLN A 555 0.56 -31.27 21.00
C GLN A 555 1.43 -30.57 22.06
N GLY A 556 1.18 -29.28 22.32
CA GLY A 556 1.78 -28.48 23.38
C GLY A 556 0.91 -28.43 24.64
N ARG A 557 0.57 -27.22 25.10
CA ARG A 557 -0.21 -26.99 26.34
C ARG A 557 -1.50 -26.23 26.04
N ALA A 558 -2.64 -26.73 26.51
CA ALA A 558 -3.93 -26.04 26.46
C ALA A 558 -4.48 -25.93 27.88
N THR A 559 -4.59 -24.69 28.40
CA THR A 559 -5.02 -24.43 29.78
C THR A 559 -6.12 -23.39 29.89
N GLY A 560 -7.18 -23.62 30.69
CA GLY A 560 -8.18 -22.58 30.96
C GLY A 560 -9.10 -22.21 29.79
N ASN A 561 -9.02 -22.91 28.65
CA ASN A 561 -9.81 -22.59 27.46
C ASN A 561 -11.27 -23.06 27.61
N ARG A 562 -12.19 -22.38 26.92
CA ARG A 562 -13.57 -22.82 26.73
C ARG A 562 -13.74 -23.32 25.30
N VAL A 563 -14.07 -24.59 25.15
CA VAL A 563 -14.10 -25.28 23.84
C VAL A 563 -15.44 -25.96 23.65
N PHE A 564 -16.29 -25.42 22.77
CA PHE A 564 -17.69 -25.84 22.71
C PHE A 564 -18.33 -25.66 21.34
N ASP A 565 -19.47 -26.31 21.08
CA ASP A 565 -20.17 -26.24 19.78
C ASP A 565 -19.26 -26.57 18.57
N ASN A 566 -18.25 -27.42 18.76
CA ASN A 566 -17.43 -27.94 17.67
C ASN A 566 -17.88 -29.36 17.33
N SER A 567 -17.54 -29.86 16.15
CA SER A 567 -17.79 -31.29 15.88
C SER A 567 -16.99 -32.18 16.83
N VAL A 568 -15.75 -31.78 17.11
CA VAL A 568 -14.81 -32.39 18.06
C VAL A 568 -14.25 -31.26 18.91
N GLY A 569 -14.31 -31.38 20.24
CA GLY A 569 -13.78 -30.34 21.14
C GLY A 569 -12.26 -30.22 21.04
N VAL A 570 -11.55 -31.18 21.61
CA VAL A 570 -10.08 -31.21 21.63
C VAL A 570 -9.57 -32.49 20.99
N ASP A 571 -8.73 -32.35 19.96
CA ASP A 571 -7.97 -33.42 19.33
C ASP A 571 -6.53 -33.38 19.82
N VAL A 572 -6.04 -34.48 20.38
CA VAL A 572 -4.67 -34.59 20.88
C VAL A 572 -3.95 -35.62 20.02
N PRO A 573 -3.37 -35.20 18.89
CA PRO A 573 -2.77 -36.13 17.94
C PRO A 573 -1.44 -36.69 18.46
N GLY A 574 -1.07 -37.87 17.99
CA GLY A 574 0.27 -38.38 18.21
C GLY A 574 1.32 -37.56 17.46
N ALA A 575 2.50 -37.41 18.05
CA ALA A 575 3.63 -36.80 17.37
C ALA A 575 4.14 -37.73 16.27
N ILE A 576 4.10 -37.29 15.02
CA ILE A 576 4.80 -37.95 13.91
C ILE A 576 6.29 -37.57 14.01
N SER A 577 7.12 -38.28 14.78
CA SER A 577 8.57 -38.10 14.63
C SER A 577 9.41 -39.34 14.92
N ASN A 578 10.39 -39.55 14.03
CA ASN A 578 11.41 -40.60 14.03
C ASN A 578 12.53 -40.36 15.09
N PHE A 579 12.31 -39.62 16.18
CA PHE A 579 13.39 -39.15 17.07
C PHE A 579 13.10 -39.23 18.59
N LEU A 580 14.18 -39.15 19.38
CA LEU A 580 14.39 -39.63 20.76
C LEU A 580 13.58 -38.98 21.92
N ILE A 581 12.71 -37.97 21.70
CA ILE A 581 11.92 -37.34 22.78
C ILE A 581 10.47 -37.11 22.30
N PRO A 582 9.47 -37.85 22.80
CA PRO A 582 8.08 -37.63 22.45
C PRO A 582 7.55 -36.32 23.05
N ALA A 583 6.72 -35.58 22.31
CA ALA A 583 5.94 -34.47 22.85
C ALA A 583 5.04 -34.98 23.99
N THR A 584 4.81 -34.15 25.02
CA THR A 584 3.93 -34.46 26.16
C THR A 584 2.78 -33.45 26.17
N PRO A 585 1.65 -33.75 25.49
CA PRO A 585 0.53 -32.83 25.43
C PRO A 585 -0.10 -32.64 26.81
N HIS A 586 -0.37 -31.40 27.21
CA HIS A 586 -1.11 -31.09 28.44
C HIS A 586 -2.43 -30.42 28.08
N VAL A 587 -3.55 -31.06 28.39
CA VAL A 587 -4.90 -30.50 28.28
C VAL A 587 -5.43 -30.38 29.70
N THR A 588 -5.32 -29.19 30.29
CA THR A 588 -5.60 -29.00 31.71
C THR A 588 -6.52 -27.83 32.01
N GLN A 589 -7.38 -27.91 33.03
CA GLN A 589 -8.20 -26.78 33.47
C GLN A 589 -9.12 -26.18 32.40
N ASN A 590 -9.45 -26.93 31.33
CA ASN A 590 -10.34 -26.45 30.27
C ASN A 590 -11.80 -26.78 30.60
N ILE A 591 -12.72 -26.00 30.04
CA ILE A 591 -14.15 -26.26 30.03
C ILE A 591 -14.54 -26.69 28.61
N VAL A 592 -14.93 -27.94 28.44
CA VAL A 592 -15.22 -28.55 27.13
C VAL A 592 -16.66 -29.04 27.11
N TYR A 593 -17.53 -28.42 26.33
CA TYR A 593 -18.96 -28.72 26.42
C TYR A 593 -19.69 -28.66 25.09
N ASP A 594 -20.81 -29.36 24.97
CA ASP A 594 -21.69 -29.31 23.79
C ASP A 594 -20.97 -29.49 22.45
N ASN A 595 -20.03 -30.42 22.38
CA ASN A 595 -19.42 -30.77 21.10
C ASN A 595 -20.19 -31.94 20.49
N ALA A 596 -20.20 -32.06 19.16
CA ALA A 596 -21.17 -32.95 18.50
C ALA A 596 -20.85 -34.45 18.69
N THR A 597 -19.55 -34.82 18.71
CA THR A 597 -19.13 -36.24 18.68
C THR A 597 -18.25 -36.67 19.84
N VAL A 598 -17.38 -35.79 20.33
CA VAL A 598 -16.47 -36.09 21.44
C VAL A 598 -15.95 -34.80 22.08
N GLY A 599 -15.82 -34.82 23.41
CA GLY A 599 -15.17 -33.75 24.16
C GLY A 599 -13.66 -33.70 23.90
N ILE A 600 -12.94 -34.75 24.29
CA ILE A 600 -11.48 -34.86 24.09
C ILE A 600 -11.15 -36.21 23.44
N ARG A 601 -10.36 -36.21 22.36
CA ARG A 601 -9.94 -37.44 21.67
C ARG A 601 -8.42 -37.56 21.55
N LEU A 602 -7.93 -38.80 21.64
CA LEU A 602 -6.57 -39.23 21.38
C LEU A 602 -6.63 -40.45 20.43
N GLU A 603 -6.62 -40.25 19.10
CA GLU A 603 -6.83 -41.36 18.14
C GLU A 603 -5.60 -41.76 17.31
N THR A 604 -4.53 -40.96 17.31
CA THR A 604 -3.39 -41.13 16.37
C THR A 604 -2.06 -41.45 17.06
N ASN A 605 -2.06 -42.39 18.03
CA ASN A 605 -0.88 -42.84 18.79
C ASN A 605 -0.25 -41.72 19.64
N SER A 606 -1.00 -41.19 20.60
CA SER A 606 -0.56 -40.11 21.48
C SER A 606 0.31 -40.63 22.63
N TYR A 607 1.42 -39.95 22.91
CA TYR A 607 2.40 -40.37 23.92
C TYR A 607 2.47 -39.36 25.07
N GLY A 608 2.42 -39.82 26.32
CA GLY A 608 2.68 -38.97 27.49
C GLY A 608 1.64 -37.87 27.74
N ALA A 609 0.43 -38.00 27.21
CA ALA A 609 -0.59 -36.96 27.30
C ALA A 609 -1.20 -36.89 28.71
N GLU A 610 -1.33 -35.68 29.25
CA GLU A 610 -2.02 -35.42 30.51
C GLU A 610 -3.35 -34.69 30.26
N ILE A 611 -4.44 -35.36 30.62
CA ILE A 611 -5.80 -34.81 30.60
C ILE A 611 -6.23 -34.61 32.05
N ALA A 612 -6.07 -33.41 32.59
CA ALA A 612 -6.27 -33.18 34.02
C ALA A 612 -7.06 -31.92 34.39
N ASN A 613 -7.86 -32.00 35.46
CA ASN A 613 -8.60 -30.85 35.99
C ASN A 613 -9.57 -30.20 34.98
N ASN A 614 -10.01 -30.92 33.95
CA ASN A 614 -10.96 -30.39 32.98
C ASN A 614 -12.40 -30.63 33.45
N THR A 615 -13.31 -29.76 33.00
CA THR A 615 -14.76 -29.98 33.12
C THR A 615 -15.29 -30.29 31.72
N ILE A 616 -15.80 -31.50 31.54
CA ILE A 616 -16.30 -32.00 30.27
C ILE A 616 -17.79 -32.26 30.40
N TYR A 617 -18.62 -31.60 29.60
CA TYR A 617 -20.08 -31.74 29.61
C TYR A 617 -20.59 -32.04 28.20
N GLN A 618 -20.89 -33.31 27.91
CA GLN A 618 -21.23 -33.80 26.57
C GLN A 618 -22.66 -34.35 26.56
N PRO A 619 -23.66 -33.55 26.11
CA PRO A 619 -25.01 -34.04 25.87
C PRO A 619 -25.08 -35.12 24.77
N GLN A 620 -24.20 -35.00 23.77
CA GLN A 620 -24.04 -35.94 22.68
C GLN A 620 -22.57 -36.39 22.61
N GLY A 621 -22.33 -37.64 22.22
CA GLY A 621 -20.97 -38.15 22.03
C GLY A 621 -20.23 -38.55 23.32
N ASP A 622 -18.95 -38.90 23.16
CA ASP A 622 -18.11 -39.40 24.25
C ASP A 622 -17.42 -38.25 25.01
N GLY A 623 -17.16 -38.44 26.31
CA GLY A 623 -16.40 -37.49 27.12
C GLY A 623 -14.92 -37.46 26.70
N VAL A 624 -14.22 -38.57 26.96
CA VAL A 624 -12.82 -38.77 26.55
C VAL A 624 -12.66 -40.08 25.80
N THR A 625 -12.10 -40.01 24.60
CA THR A 625 -11.79 -41.18 23.77
C THR A 625 -10.29 -41.36 23.61
N VAL A 626 -9.78 -42.55 23.92
CA VAL A 626 -8.37 -42.93 23.74
C VAL A 626 -8.29 -44.18 22.88
N THR A 627 -7.74 -44.06 21.67
CA THR A 627 -7.52 -45.18 20.74
C THR A 627 -6.12 -45.13 20.14
N GLY A 628 -5.86 -45.98 19.14
CA GLY A 628 -4.52 -46.26 18.62
C GLY A 628 -3.59 -46.87 19.68
N PHE A 629 -2.31 -46.96 19.36
CA PHE A 629 -1.23 -47.37 20.28
C PHE A 629 -0.81 -46.23 21.22
N SER A 630 -1.77 -45.40 21.65
CA SER A 630 -1.53 -44.30 22.59
C SER A 630 -1.04 -44.86 23.92
N SER A 631 -0.03 -44.22 24.53
CA SER A 631 0.60 -44.72 25.75
C SER A 631 1.20 -43.63 26.64
N GLY A 632 1.29 -43.91 27.95
CA GLY A 632 1.66 -42.90 28.94
C GLY A 632 0.60 -41.81 29.13
N VAL A 633 -0.67 -42.12 28.82
CA VAL A 633 -1.79 -41.19 28.95
C VAL A 633 -2.27 -41.19 30.40
N GLU A 634 -2.35 -40.03 31.02
CA GLU A 634 -2.92 -39.83 32.36
C GLU A 634 -4.23 -39.03 32.30
N ILE A 635 -5.29 -39.57 32.89
CA ILE A 635 -6.61 -38.92 32.98
C ILE A 635 -6.97 -38.78 34.47
N LYS A 636 -6.93 -37.57 35.01
CA LYS A 636 -7.14 -37.37 36.46
C LYS A 636 -7.81 -36.06 36.84
N ASN A 637 -8.51 -36.04 37.97
CA ASN A 637 -9.15 -34.85 38.53
C ASN A 637 -10.16 -34.18 37.58
N ASN A 638 -10.68 -34.89 36.57
CA ASN A 638 -11.65 -34.32 35.65
C ASN A 638 -13.07 -34.52 36.19
N ILE A 639 -13.98 -33.62 35.80
CA ILE A 639 -15.42 -33.86 35.85
C ILE A 639 -15.86 -34.23 34.43
N ILE A 640 -16.44 -35.41 34.25
CA ILE A 640 -16.87 -35.93 32.95
C ILE A 640 -18.36 -36.26 33.04
N SER A 641 -19.19 -35.36 32.50
CA SER A 641 -20.64 -35.49 32.44
C SER A 641 -21.09 -35.89 31.04
N VAL A 642 -21.74 -37.04 30.90
CA VAL A 642 -22.19 -37.59 29.61
C VAL A 642 -23.67 -38.01 29.66
N PHE A 643 -24.44 -37.62 28.65
CA PHE A 643 -25.87 -37.96 28.55
C PHE A 643 -26.13 -39.12 27.58
N ASN A 644 -25.32 -39.19 26.53
CA ASN A 644 -25.20 -40.29 25.59
C ASN A 644 -23.71 -40.64 25.47
N GLY A 645 -23.38 -41.82 24.95
CA GLY A 645 -21.97 -42.23 24.79
C GLY A 645 -21.29 -42.66 26.08
N TYR A 646 -19.97 -42.54 26.13
CA TYR A 646 -19.10 -43.03 27.20
C TYR A 646 -18.35 -41.90 27.88
N GLY A 647 -18.27 -41.92 29.22
CA GLY A 647 -17.37 -41.04 29.96
C GLY A 647 -15.93 -41.24 29.51
N LEU A 648 -15.47 -42.50 29.53
CA LEU A 648 -14.16 -42.91 29.00
C LEU A 648 -14.31 -44.03 27.97
N ARG A 649 -13.84 -43.82 26.74
CA ARG A 649 -13.78 -44.86 25.70
C ARG A 649 -12.35 -45.23 25.38
N VAL A 650 -11.95 -46.47 25.69
CA VAL A 650 -10.58 -46.94 25.49
C VAL A 650 -10.50 -48.10 24.50
N GLY A 651 -9.85 -47.84 23.37
CA GLY A 651 -9.56 -48.76 22.28
C GLY A 651 -8.73 -49.97 22.70
N LYS A 652 -8.86 -51.06 21.95
CA LYS A 652 -8.07 -52.29 22.19
C LYS A 652 -6.56 -52.05 22.14
N GLU A 653 -6.07 -51.08 21.39
CA GLU A 653 -4.63 -50.86 21.22
C GLU A 653 -4.00 -50.00 22.34
N ALA A 654 -4.80 -49.19 23.05
CA ALA A 654 -4.30 -48.22 24.05
C ALA A 654 -4.22 -48.77 25.49
N GLN A 655 -4.78 -49.95 25.76
CA GLN A 655 -5.08 -50.46 27.10
C GLN A 655 -3.92 -50.42 28.10
N MET A 656 -2.72 -50.76 27.63
CA MET A 656 -1.52 -50.92 28.47
C MET A 656 -0.89 -49.57 28.84
N GLY A 657 -1.32 -48.49 28.17
CA GLY A 657 -0.71 -47.18 28.25
C GLY A 657 -1.62 -46.09 28.79
N VAL A 658 -2.81 -46.42 29.28
CA VAL A 658 -3.77 -45.48 29.87
C VAL A 658 -3.87 -45.69 31.37
N GLY A 659 -3.69 -44.62 32.14
CA GLY A 659 -3.99 -44.53 33.56
C GLY A 659 -5.11 -43.52 33.81
N SER A 660 -6.18 -43.93 34.49
CA SER A 660 -7.29 -43.07 34.88
C SER A 660 -7.58 -43.21 36.36
N ASP A 661 -7.61 -42.10 37.12
CA ASP A 661 -7.99 -42.10 38.53
C ASP A 661 -8.39 -40.71 39.04
N TYR A 662 -9.09 -40.64 40.16
CA TYR A 662 -9.57 -39.38 40.79
C TYR A 662 -10.48 -38.53 39.89
N ASN A 663 -11.24 -39.15 38.99
CA ASN A 663 -12.23 -38.45 38.16
C ASN A 663 -13.62 -38.52 38.79
N LEU A 664 -14.46 -37.52 38.52
CA LEU A 664 -15.90 -37.62 38.72
C LEU A 664 -16.54 -37.95 37.38
N ILE A 665 -17.20 -39.10 37.28
CA ILE A 665 -17.92 -39.53 36.08
C ILE A 665 -19.41 -39.45 36.37
N ASP A 666 -20.05 -38.45 35.79
CA ASP A 666 -21.47 -38.17 35.92
C ASP A 666 -22.20 -38.69 34.67
N THR A 667 -22.96 -39.78 34.83
CA THR A 667 -23.70 -40.40 33.73
C THR A 667 -25.18 -40.09 33.86
N HIS A 668 -25.75 -39.48 32.82
CA HIS A 668 -27.18 -39.23 32.67
C HIS A 668 -27.80 -40.18 31.64
N ALA A 669 -29.11 -40.05 31.41
CA ALA A 669 -29.87 -40.73 30.34
C ALA A 669 -29.33 -42.12 29.90
N SER A 670 -28.71 -42.22 28.71
CA SER A 670 -28.16 -43.48 28.19
C SER A 670 -26.63 -43.59 28.33
N GLY A 671 -26.00 -42.56 28.91
CA GLY A 671 -24.57 -42.47 29.15
C GLY A 671 -24.03 -43.64 29.96
N GLN A 672 -22.80 -44.03 29.65
CA GLN A 672 -22.08 -45.12 30.29
C GLN A 672 -20.82 -44.57 30.97
N VAL A 673 -20.39 -45.19 32.06
CA VAL A 673 -19.14 -44.81 32.74
C VAL A 673 -17.95 -44.97 31.79
N GLY A 674 -17.94 -46.07 31.04
CA GLY A 674 -16.93 -46.22 30.02
C GLY A 674 -17.09 -47.45 29.14
N TRP A 675 -16.22 -47.53 28.15
CA TRP A 675 -16.08 -48.64 27.22
C TRP A 675 -14.62 -49.07 27.17
N TRP A 676 -14.37 -50.37 27.32
CA TRP A 676 -13.02 -50.93 27.34
C TRP A 676 -12.98 -52.18 26.48
N GLN A 677 -12.27 -52.12 25.33
CA GLN A 677 -12.04 -53.26 24.43
C GLN A 677 -13.28 -54.00 23.91
N GLY A 678 -14.38 -53.30 23.66
CA GLY A 678 -15.63 -53.93 23.22
C GLY A 678 -16.57 -54.31 24.35
N VAL A 679 -16.24 -53.97 25.60
CA VAL A 679 -17.09 -54.16 26.77
C VAL A 679 -17.57 -52.81 27.29
N GLU A 680 -18.88 -52.69 27.46
CA GLU A 680 -19.57 -51.51 28.01
C GLU A 680 -19.71 -51.63 29.53
N PHE A 681 -19.52 -50.52 30.24
CA PHE A 681 -19.65 -50.44 31.70
C PHE A 681 -20.58 -49.30 32.09
N SER A 682 -21.75 -49.64 32.62
CA SER A 682 -22.73 -48.69 33.15
C SER A 682 -22.45 -48.24 34.58
N GLU A 683 -21.60 -48.97 35.32
CA GLU A 683 -21.35 -48.74 36.75
C GLU A 683 -19.84 -48.65 37.01
N LEU A 684 -19.42 -47.63 37.78
CA LEU A 684 -18.02 -47.41 38.13
C LEU A 684 -17.38 -48.59 38.87
N ARG A 685 -18.16 -49.28 39.71
CA ARG A 685 -17.69 -50.50 40.39
C ARG A 685 -17.31 -51.59 39.38
N ARG A 686 -18.11 -51.79 38.33
CA ARG A 686 -17.83 -52.81 37.31
C ARG A 686 -16.66 -52.41 36.45
N TRP A 687 -16.58 -51.12 36.10
CA TRP A 687 -15.43 -50.54 35.42
C TRP A 687 -14.14 -50.83 36.19
N HIS A 688 -14.07 -50.45 37.46
CA HIS A 688 -12.90 -50.65 38.31
C HIS A 688 -12.45 -52.12 38.37
N TRP A 689 -13.36 -53.05 38.64
CA TRP A 689 -13.00 -54.48 38.70
C TRP A 689 -12.67 -55.10 37.33
N GLY A 690 -13.23 -54.54 36.25
CA GLY A 690 -12.99 -55.01 34.89
C GLY A 690 -11.70 -54.49 34.27
N THR A 691 -11.27 -53.28 34.64
CA THR A 691 -10.13 -52.58 34.00
C THR A 691 -8.95 -52.35 34.94
N GLY A 692 -9.18 -52.32 36.25
CA GLY A 692 -8.19 -51.91 37.27
C GLY A 692 -8.01 -50.40 37.41
N GLN A 693 -8.76 -49.59 36.66
CA GLN A 693 -8.67 -48.13 36.67
C GLN A 693 -9.61 -47.50 37.71
N ASP A 694 -9.45 -46.21 37.98
CA ASP A 694 -10.44 -45.37 38.68
C ASP A 694 -10.79 -45.85 40.10
N ALA A 695 -9.78 -46.28 40.86
CA ALA A 695 -9.95 -46.79 42.22
C ALA A 695 -10.44 -45.71 43.22
N HIS A 696 -10.12 -44.45 42.97
CA HIS A 696 -10.48 -43.29 43.79
C HIS A 696 -11.46 -42.35 43.09
N SER A 697 -11.92 -42.70 41.88
CA SER A 697 -12.91 -41.93 41.14
C SER A 697 -14.30 -42.05 41.77
N LEU A 698 -15.18 -41.10 41.46
CA LEU A 698 -16.55 -41.03 41.94
C LEU A 698 -17.51 -41.13 40.75
N ALA A 699 -18.62 -41.84 40.95
CA ALA A 699 -19.77 -41.79 40.04
C ALA A 699 -20.94 -41.17 40.79
N ALA A 700 -21.22 -39.91 40.49
CA ALA A 700 -22.22 -39.09 41.15
C ALA A 700 -22.64 -37.94 40.23
N ASP A 701 -23.81 -37.36 40.53
CA ASP A 701 -24.25 -36.10 39.92
C ASP A 701 -23.22 -35.01 40.20
N SER A 702 -22.79 -34.33 39.14
CA SER A 702 -21.84 -33.22 39.19
C SER A 702 -22.40 -31.97 39.91
N GLN A 703 -23.73 -31.87 40.02
CA GLN A 703 -24.44 -30.76 40.67
C GLN A 703 -24.12 -29.39 40.07
N PHE A 704 -23.94 -29.31 38.74
CA PHE A 704 -23.80 -28.02 38.06
C PHE A 704 -25.01 -27.14 38.33
N VAL A 705 -24.77 -25.89 38.73
CA VAL A 705 -25.83 -24.96 39.19
C VAL A 705 -26.79 -24.62 38.06
N MET A 706 -26.24 -24.17 36.93
CA MET A 706 -26.96 -23.83 35.70
C MET A 706 -26.01 -24.06 34.51
N PRO A 707 -25.81 -25.32 34.08
CA PRO A 707 -24.83 -25.63 33.02
C PRO A 707 -25.14 -24.97 31.68
N ALA A 708 -26.40 -24.64 31.42
CA ALA A 708 -26.87 -23.93 30.24
C ALA A 708 -27.03 -22.41 30.51
N GLY A 709 -26.29 -21.85 31.47
CA GLY A 709 -26.33 -20.42 31.77
C GLY A 709 -27.69 -19.91 32.31
N GLY A 710 -27.80 -18.59 32.43
CA GLY A 710 -29.04 -17.91 32.85
C GLY A 710 -30.10 -17.80 31.74
N ASP A 711 -29.70 -18.04 30.49
CA ASP A 711 -30.55 -18.11 29.30
C ASP A 711 -31.13 -19.51 29.05
N GLY A 712 -30.59 -20.53 29.72
CA GLY A 712 -31.10 -21.90 29.67
C GLY A 712 -30.72 -22.63 28.38
N ILE A 713 -29.77 -22.10 27.60
CA ILE A 713 -29.25 -22.74 26.40
C ILE A 713 -27.77 -23.07 26.58
N LEU A 714 -27.42 -24.28 26.18
CA LEU A 714 -26.05 -24.77 26.24
C LEU A 714 -25.36 -24.46 24.91
N GLY A 715 -24.11 -24.02 24.97
CA GLY A 715 -23.29 -23.78 23.79
C GLY A 715 -23.54 -22.42 23.14
N PHE A 716 -23.14 -22.27 21.87
CA PHE A 716 -23.51 -21.12 21.08
C PHE A 716 -24.85 -21.42 20.43
N ASP A 717 -25.91 -20.81 20.95
CA ASP A 717 -27.18 -20.77 20.26
C ASP A 717 -27.49 -19.33 19.88
N GLY A 718 -27.31 -19.02 18.60
CA GLY A 718 -27.68 -17.73 18.02
C GLY A 718 -29.19 -17.50 17.95
N THR A 719 -30.01 -18.34 18.60
CA THR A 719 -31.45 -18.15 18.71
C THR A 719 -31.78 -16.86 19.44
N SER A 720 -32.78 -16.19 18.90
CA SER A 720 -33.36 -15.00 19.49
C SER A 720 -34.04 -15.32 20.82
N LEU A 721 -33.73 -14.58 21.89
CA LEU A 721 -34.58 -14.57 23.09
C LEU A 721 -35.82 -13.67 22.90
N GLY A 722 -36.02 -13.13 21.70
CA GLY A 722 -36.99 -12.06 21.42
C GLY A 722 -36.43 -10.68 21.77
N GLY A 723 -37.32 -9.68 21.86
CA GLY A 723 -36.90 -8.30 22.16
C GLY A 723 -36.10 -7.63 21.04
N VAL A 724 -36.33 -8.05 19.79
CA VAL A 724 -35.76 -7.40 18.61
C VAL A 724 -36.22 -5.95 18.56
N ARG A 725 -35.27 -5.04 18.39
CA ARG A 725 -35.52 -3.63 18.16
C ARG A 725 -34.67 -3.17 16.99
N THR A 726 -35.31 -2.51 16.05
CA THR A 726 -34.66 -1.83 14.94
C THR A 726 -34.88 -0.34 15.13
N ILE A 727 -33.85 0.46 14.88
CA ILE A 727 -33.96 1.91 14.73
C ILE A 727 -33.45 2.19 13.32
N ASP A 728 -34.34 2.69 12.48
CA ASP A 728 -34.05 3.21 11.15
C ASP A 728 -33.54 4.66 11.20
N ASP A 729 -33.03 5.20 10.10
CA ASP A 729 -32.56 6.59 10.02
C ASP A 729 -33.70 7.63 10.12
N SER A 730 -34.95 7.17 10.04
CA SER A 730 -36.17 7.96 10.22
C SER A 730 -36.86 7.76 11.59
N ASP A 731 -36.32 6.89 12.45
CA ASP A 731 -36.94 6.51 13.73
C ASP A 731 -36.48 7.36 14.93
N ASP A 732 -37.33 7.42 15.96
CA ASP A 732 -36.98 7.98 17.27
C ASP A 732 -35.80 7.19 17.88
N GLY A 733 -34.72 7.89 18.21
CA GLY A 733 -33.48 7.32 18.74
C GLY A 733 -32.31 7.33 17.74
N PHE A 734 -32.57 7.71 16.47
CA PHE A 734 -31.53 8.10 15.53
C PHE A 734 -31.16 9.58 15.67
N GLU A 735 -29.85 9.89 15.69
CA GLU A 735 -29.33 11.24 15.83
C GLU A 735 -28.15 11.49 14.87
N LEU A 736 -28.12 12.67 14.25
CA LEU A 736 -27.00 13.12 13.42
C LEU A 736 -26.23 14.27 14.06
N THR A 737 -24.92 14.28 13.85
CA THR A 737 -24.02 15.40 14.09
C THR A 737 -23.27 15.69 12.79
N GLY A 738 -23.17 16.97 12.40
CA GLY A 738 -22.67 17.37 11.07
C GLY A 738 -23.77 17.39 10.01
N ASP A 739 -23.45 17.88 8.83
CA ASP A 739 -24.39 18.04 7.71
C ASP A 739 -24.37 16.77 6.84
N TRP A 740 -25.32 15.86 7.04
CA TRP A 740 -25.47 14.64 6.24
C TRP A 740 -26.45 14.84 5.08
N ASN A 741 -26.20 14.18 3.96
CA ASN A 741 -27.09 14.15 2.81
C ASN A 741 -28.10 13.01 2.96
N GLN A 742 -29.34 13.21 2.51
CA GLN A 742 -30.40 12.20 2.55
C GLN A 742 -30.77 11.74 1.15
N GLU A 743 -30.98 10.43 0.98
CA GLU A 743 -31.44 9.80 -0.26
C GLU A 743 -32.70 8.98 0.00
N SER A 744 -33.49 8.71 -1.05
CA SER A 744 -34.77 8.00 -0.93
C SER A 744 -35.00 6.99 -2.05
N ASP A 745 -33.99 6.15 -2.32
CA ASP A 745 -33.99 5.17 -3.42
C ASP A 745 -33.67 3.72 -3.01
N SER A 746 -33.16 3.49 -1.80
CA SER A 746 -32.70 2.22 -1.27
C SER A 746 -32.54 2.30 0.26
N GLY A 747 -32.09 1.22 0.92
CA GLY A 747 -32.00 1.13 2.38
C GLY A 747 -33.25 0.50 3.02
N LEU A 748 -33.24 0.35 4.35
CA LEU A 748 -34.46 0.07 5.09
C LEU A 748 -35.36 1.33 5.00
N GLY A 749 -36.69 1.17 5.01
CA GLY A 749 -37.58 2.33 4.80
C GLY A 749 -37.61 2.90 3.37
N ASN A 750 -36.65 2.51 2.51
CA ASN A 750 -36.37 3.10 1.19
C ASN A 750 -35.79 4.52 1.29
N ASP A 751 -35.02 4.76 2.34
CA ASP A 751 -34.18 5.93 2.56
C ASP A 751 -32.88 5.56 3.29
N TYR A 752 -31.92 6.47 3.24
CA TYR A 752 -30.68 6.43 4.02
C TYR A 752 -30.06 7.82 4.05
N VAL A 753 -29.12 8.03 4.97
CA VAL A 753 -28.26 9.22 5.00
C VAL A 753 -26.81 8.87 4.74
N TRP A 754 -26.08 9.77 4.11
CA TRP A 754 -24.68 9.58 3.80
C TRP A 754 -23.86 10.85 3.98
N HIS A 755 -22.58 10.66 4.24
CA HIS A 755 -21.59 11.72 4.30
C HIS A 755 -20.34 11.29 3.53
N ASP A 756 -19.72 12.20 2.81
CA ASP A 756 -18.41 11.94 2.20
C ASP A 756 -17.34 11.72 3.27
N ALA A 757 -16.17 11.26 2.86
CA ALA A 757 -15.01 11.09 3.74
C ALA A 757 -14.68 12.37 4.55
N GLY A 758 -14.08 12.20 5.72
CA GLY A 758 -13.67 13.31 6.58
C GLY A 758 -12.93 12.87 7.85
N ASP A 759 -12.93 13.71 8.88
CA ASP A 759 -12.08 13.58 10.07
C ASP A 759 -12.74 12.88 11.29
N GLY A 760 -14.01 12.49 11.16
CA GLY A 760 -14.82 11.88 12.22
C GLY A 760 -15.62 12.89 13.05
N THR A 761 -15.70 14.15 12.61
CA THR A 761 -16.58 15.17 13.23
C THR A 761 -18.06 14.94 12.92
N ALA A 762 -18.38 14.38 11.74
CA ALA A 762 -19.74 14.01 11.38
C ALA A 762 -20.07 12.59 11.88
N LYS A 763 -21.21 12.42 12.53
CA LYS A 763 -21.61 11.17 13.21
C LYS A 763 -23.09 10.86 13.03
N ALA A 764 -23.40 9.58 12.86
CA ALA A 764 -24.74 9.02 12.95
C ALA A 764 -24.83 8.07 14.14
N ARG A 765 -25.86 8.21 14.98
CA ARG A 765 -26.01 7.43 16.22
C ARG A 765 -27.38 6.81 16.34
N TRP A 766 -27.44 5.56 16.76
CA TRP A 766 -28.67 4.84 17.09
C TRP A 766 -28.66 4.48 18.58
N ARG A 767 -29.62 5.02 19.34
CA ARG A 767 -29.72 4.88 20.81
C ARG A 767 -30.86 3.98 21.23
N PHE A 768 -30.52 2.86 21.86
CA PHE A 768 -31.47 1.92 22.44
C PHE A 768 -31.50 2.07 23.96
N GLU A 769 -32.60 2.61 24.49
CA GLU A 769 -32.79 2.82 25.94
C GLU A 769 -33.71 1.78 26.57
N SER A 770 -33.70 1.68 27.91
CA SER A 770 -34.58 0.77 28.67
C SER A 770 -34.40 -0.71 28.32
N LEU A 771 -33.17 -1.11 28.00
CA LEU A 771 -32.79 -2.50 27.77
C LEU A 771 -32.66 -3.25 29.10
N GLU A 772 -33.10 -4.51 29.12
CA GLU A 772 -32.75 -5.40 30.23
C GLU A 772 -31.26 -5.73 30.16
N PRO A 773 -30.53 -5.77 31.30
CA PRO A 773 -29.16 -6.24 31.30
C PRO A 773 -29.05 -7.64 30.68
N GLY A 774 -28.04 -7.84 29.84
CA GLY A 774 -27.84 -9.08 29.09
C GLY A 774 -27.01 -8.90 27.82
N TYR A 775 -26.96 -9.93 26.99
CA TYR A 775 -26.21 -9.91 25.74
C TYR A 775 -27.11 -9.49 24.58
N TYR A 776 -26.58 -8.60 23.74
CA TYR A 776 -27.27 -8.09 22.58
C TYR A 776 -26.43 -8.34 21.33
N ARG A 777 -27.04 -9.04 20.38
CA ARG A 777 -26.54 -9.17 19.02
C ARG A 777 -26.85 -7.87 18.30
N VAL A 778 -25.82 -7.18 17.83
CA VAL A 778 -25.94 -5.88 17.15
C VAL A 778 -25.59 -6.07 15.68
N ALA A 779 -26.49 -5.67 14.81
CA ALA A 779 -26.31 -5.71 13.38
C ALA A 779 -26.68 -4.37 12.75
N VAL A 780 -26.12 -4.10 11.58
CA VAL A 780 -26.37 -2.90 10.79
C VAL A 780 -26.87 -3.28 9.40
N HIS A 781 -27.76 -2.48 8.87
CA HIS A 781 -28.15 -2.49 7.47
C HIS A 781 -27.62 -1.21 6.81
N TYR A 782 -27.33 -1.32 5.52
CA TYR A 782 -26.97 -0.20 4.67
C TYR A 782 -27.18 -0.63 3.21
N PRO A 783 -27.54 0.29 2.31
CA PRO A 783 -27.50 0.03 0.88
C PRO A 783 -26.04 -0.13 0.46
N ALA A 784 -25.75 -1.21 -0.25
CA ALA A 784 -24.44 -1.43 -0.81
C ALA A 784 -24.27 -0.64 -2.11
N LEU A 785 -23.44 0.40 -2.04
CA LEU A 785 -23.17 1.28 -3.16
C LEU A 785 -21.70 1.19 -3.52
N SER A 786 -21.39 1.25 -4.81
CA SER A 786 -19.99 1.31 -5.27
C SER A 786 -19.26 2.55 -4.78
N THR A 787 -19.99 3.59 -4.35
CA THR A 787 -19.49 4.85 -3.79
C THR A 787 -19.30 4.82 -2.27
N SER A 788 -19.78 3.79 -1.57
CA SER A 788 -19.65 3.67 -0.12
C SER A 788 -18.22 3.30 0.29
N SER A 789 -17.88 3.59 1.55
CA SER A 789 -16.55 3.29 2.08
C SER A 789 -16.33 1.79 2.29
N PRO A 790 -15.14 1.25 1.96
CA PRO A 790 -14.75 -0.10 2.35
C PRO A 790 -14.52 -0.29 3.85
N ILE A 791 -14.45 0.80 4.62
CA ILE A 791 -13.97 0.75 6.01
C ILE A 791 -14.73 1.70 6.94
N ALA A 792 -16.03 1.79 6.75
CA ALA A 792 -16.90 2.64 7.56
C ALA A 792 -16.78 2.27 9.06
N PRO A 793 -16.38 3.21 9.94
CA PRO A 793 -16.14 2.93 11.35
C PRO A 793 -17.45 2.91 12.13
N PHE A 794 -17.83 1.74 12.60
CA PHE A 794 -18.87 1.56 13.60
C PHE A 794 -18.25 1.42 14.99
N ALA A 795 -18.91 1.99 15.99
CA ALA A 795 -18.57 1.84 17.39
C ALA A 795 -19.82 1.45 18.20
N VAL A 796 -19.67 0.58 19.18
CA VAL A 796 -20.76 0.13 20.07
C VAL A 796 -20.42 0.52 21.51
N TYR A 797 -21.39 1.08 22.23
CA TYR A 797 -21.24 1.60 23.59
C TYR A 797 -22.30 1.02 24.54
N ASP A 798 -21.90 0.75 25.79
CA ASP A 798 -22.79 0.54 26.95
C ASP A 798 -22.79 1.83 27.79
N GLY A 799 -23.87 2.59 27.72
CA GLY A 799 -23.88 3.99 28.16
C GLY A 799 -22.84 4.82 27.40
N GLU A 800 -21.86 5.38 28.12
CA GLU A 800 -20.72 6.11 27.54
C GLU A 800 -19.46 5.24 27.37
N THR A 801 -19.50 3.98 27.81
CA THR A 801 -18.34 3.08 27.77
C THR A 801 -18.26 2.41 26.41
N LEU A 802 -17.20 2.70 25.66
CA LEU A 802 -16.91 2.02 24.40
C LEU A 802 -16.71 0.53 24.65
N GLN A 803 -17.56 -0.29 24.05
CA GLN A 803 -17.44 -1.75 24.06
C GLN A 803 -16.55 -2.22 22.91
N TYR A 804 -16.74 -1.65 21.72
CA TYR A 804 -16.07 -2.16 20.52
C TYR A 804 -16.05 -1.14 19.37
N ARG A 805 -15.04 -1.25 18.49
CA ARG A 805 -14.99 -0.58 17.18
C ARG A 805 -14.83 -1.61 16.08
N LEU A 806 -15.56 -1.44 14.98
CA LEU A 806 -15.49 -2.29 13.80
C LEU A 806 -15.44 -1.45 12.54
N ARG A 807 -14.61 -1.85 11.58
CA ARG A 807 -14.58 -1.30 10.22
C ARG A 807 -15.42 -2.19 9.30
N VAL A 808 -16.38 -1.60 8.58
CA VAL A 808 -17.35 -2.32 7.73
C VAL A 808 -17.20 -1.90 6.26
N ASP A 809 -17.11 -2.87 5.35
CA ASP A 809 -17.16 -2.63 3.91
C ASP A 809 -18.60 -2.41 3.44
N GLN A 810 -18.94 -1.14 3.22
CA GLN A 810 -20.26 -0.73 2.81
C GLN A 810 -20.52 -0.84 1.31
N ARG A 811 -19.55 -1.34 0.53
CA ARG A 811 -19.74 -1.64 -0.91
C ARG A 811 -20.29 -3.05 -1.12
N VAL A 812 -20.20 -3.90 -0.11
CA VAL A 812 -20.69 -5.28 -0.14
C VAL A 812 -22.06 -5.34 0.54
N PRO A 813 -23.09 -5.88 -0.13
CA PRO A 813 -24.41 -6.07 0.49
C PRO A 813 -24.30 -6.83 1.81
N PRO A 814 -24.91 -6.33 2.90
CA PRO A 814 -24.96 -7.07 4.15
C PRO A 814 -25.57 -8.47 3.92
N ASN A 815 -24.88 -9.53 4.34
CA ASN A 815 -25.26 -10.90 4.01
C ASN A 815 -25.07 -11.91 5.15
N ASP A 816 -24.86 -11.46 6.38
CA ASP A 816 -24.67 -12.38 7.52
C ASP A 816 -25.99 -13.07 7.89
N PHE A 817 -27.12 -12.36 7.76
CA PHE A 817 -28.47 -12.93 7.81
C PHE A 817 -29.50 -12.04 7.10
N GLN A 818 -30.74 -12.53 6.97
CA GLN A 818 -31.87 -11.80 6.38
C GLN A 818 -32.94 -11.54 7.43
N ALA A 819 -33.42 -10.30 7.54
CA ALA A 819 -34.53 -9.91 8.41
C ALA A 819 -35.18 -8.63 7.85
N GLU A 820 -36.49 -8.46 8.08
CA GLU A 820 -37.22 -7.25 7.65
C GLU A 820 -37.17 -7.00 6.12
N GLY A 821 -36.96 -8.06 5.34
CA GLY A 821 -36.88 -7.99 3.88
C GLY A 821 -35.53 -7.54 3.32
N VAL A 822 -34.54 -7.29 4.20
CA VAL A 822 -33.19 -6.85 3.85
C VAL A 822 -32.13 -7.75 4.47
N GLY A 823 -30.90 -7.65 3.95
CA GLY A 823 -29.72 -8.32 4.54
C GLY A 823 -29.12 -7.51 5.68
N TRP A 824 -28.50 -8.16 6.65
CA TRP A 824 -27.89 -7.51 7.81
C TRP A 824 -26.44 -7.92 7.98
N ARG A 825 -25.62 -6.99 8.49
CA ARG A 825 -24.20 -7.17 8.80
C ARG A 825 -24.03 -7.17 10.31
N LEU A 826 -23.45 -8.22 10.86
CA LEU A 826 -23.25 -8.38 12.28
C LEU A 826 -22.01 -7.60 12.75
N LEU A 827 -22.20 -6.67 13.70
CA LEU A 827 -21.09 -6.02 14.39
C LEU A 827 -20.51 -6.90 15.50
N GLY A 828 -21.37 -7.66 16.18
CA GLY A 828 -20.98 -8.59 17.24
C GLY A 828 -22.09 -8.86 18.24
N THR A 829 -21.73 -9.52 19.33
CA THR A 829 -22.59 -9.73 20.50
C THR A 829 -21.95 -9.04 21.70
N PHE A 830 -22.66 -8.11 22.33
CA PHE A 830 -22.12 -7.24 23.38
C PHE A 830 -22.90 -7.40 24.68
N GLN A 831 -22.20 -7.45 25.81
CA GLN A 831 -22.83 -7.43 27.12
C GLN A 831 -23.23 -5.99 27.47
N ILE A 832 -24.51 -5.77 27.76
CA ILE A 832 -25.06 -4.47 28.16
C ILE A 832 -25.47 -4.56 29.63
N SER A 833 -24.87 -3.69 30.44
CA SER A 833 -25.09 -3.64 31.88
C SER A 833 -25.90 -2.41 32.30
N GLY A 834 -25.79 -1.30 31.57
CA GLY A 834 -26.40 -0.01 31.90
C GLY A 834 -27.81 0.21 31.36
N GLY A 835 -28.36 -0.76 30.61
CA GLY A 835 -29.67 -0.65 29.97
C GLY A 835 -29.74 0.31 28.78
N ASN A 836 -28.61 0.90 28.38
CA ASN A 836 -28.48 1.80 27.25
C ASN A 836 -27.39 1.30 26.30
N LEU A 837 -27.75 1.03 25.05
CA LEU A 837 -26.81 0.66 23.98
C LEU A 837 -26.80 1.76 22.93
N THR A 838 -25.62 2.26 22.56
CA THR A 838 -25.47 3.20 21.43
C THR A 838 -24.59 2.59 20.35
N VAL A 839 -25.03 2.63 19.10
CA VAL A 839 -24.18 2.40 17.93
C VAL A 839 -23.87 3.74 17.29
N GLU A 840 -22.62 3.97 16.92
CA GLU A 840 -22.14 5.20 16.28
C GLU A 840 -21.42 4.84 14.97
N LEU A 841 -21.76 5.52 13.88
CA LEU A 841 -20.98 5.59 12.65
C LEU A 841 -20.37 6.99 12.55
N ASP A 842 -19.08 7.10 12.24
CA ASP A 842 -18.46 8.40 11.95
C ASP A 842 -17.86 8.46 10.54
N ASN A 843 -17.59 9.67 10.05
CA ASN A 843 -17.02 9.88 8.73
C ASN A 843 -15.49 9.81 8.69
N ARG A 844 -14.80 9.26 9.72
CA ARG A 844 -13.34 9.08 9.71
C ARG A 844 -12.94 7.91 8.80
N ILE A 845 -13.01 8.18 7.52
CA ILE A 845 -12.65 7.27 6.41
C ILE A 845 -11.80 8.06 5.40
N PRO A 846 -10.84 7.40 4.72
CA PRO A 846 -9.97 8.06 3.75
C PRO A 846 -10.64 8.28 2.39
N ASP A 847 -11.66 7.48 2.03
CA ASP A 847 -12.40 7.60 0.78
C ASP A 847 -13.79 6.96 0.85
N GLY A 848 -14.63 7.36 -0.12
CA GLY A 848 -16.01 6.91 -0.26
C GLY A 848 -16.97 7.58 0.73
N ARG A 849 -18.18 7.05 0.80
CA ARG A 849 -19.24 7.57 1.68
C ARG A 849 -19.41 6.70 2.91
N ALA A 850 -19.48 7.34 4.08
CA ALA A 850 -20.09 6.72 5.25
C ALA A 850 -21.60 6.73 5.04
N VAL A 851 -22.22 5.55 5.06
CA VAL A 851 -23.66 5.39 4.82
C VAL A 851 -24.34 4.90 6.10
N ALA A 852 -25.29 5.67 6.61
CA ALA A 852 -26.09 5.35 7.78
C ALA A 852 -27.54 5.10 7.35
N ASP A 853 -28.11 4.01 7.86
CA ASP A 853 -29.45 3.55 7.55
C ASP A 853 -30.00 2.95 8.87
N ALA A 854 -30.05 1.63 9.01
CA ALA A 854 -30.65 1.00 10.18
C ALA A 854 -29.67 0.21 11.08
N VAL A 855 -29.96 0.22 12.38
CA VAL A 855 -29.34 -0.68 13.37
C VAL A 855 -30.41 -1.58 13.96
N ARG A 856 -30.12 -2.87 14.02
CA ARG A 856 -30.95 -3.88 14.67
C ARG A 856 -30.21 -4.48 15.84
N ILE A 857 -30.83 -4.42 17.00
CA ILE A 857 -30.40 -5.17 18.17
C ILE A 857 -31.38 -6.28 18.47
N GLU A 858 -30.82 -7.36 18.98
CA GLU A 858 -31.60 -8.50 19.41
C GLU A 858 -30.99 -9.02 20.69
N ARG A 859 -31.82 -9.12 21.72
CA ARG A 859 -31.38 -9.80 22.92
C ARG A 859 -31.18 -11.27 22.56
N VAL A 860 -29.95 -11.72 22.73
CA VAL A 860 -29.59 -13.10 22.47
C VAL A 860 -29.19 -13.76 23.77
N VAL A 861 -29.25 -15.07 23.71
CA VAL A 861 -28.57 -15.98 24.62
C VAL A 861 -27.10 -15.54 24.67
N GLY A 862 -26.62 -15.34 25.88
CA GLY A 862 -25.28 -14.82 26.11
C GLY A 862 -24.22 -15.89 25.99
N TRP A 863 -23.00 -15.49 26.34
CA TRP A 863 -21.99 -16.42 26.79
C TRP A 863 -22.31 -16.74 28.27
N GLY A 864 -22.57 -18.01 28.57
CA GLY A 864 -22.80 -18.49 29.94
C GLY A 864 -21.58 -18.37 30.85
#